data_AF-A0A1G2EDH6-F1
#
_entry.id   AF-A0A1G2EDH6-F1
#
_cell.length_a   1.000
_cell.length_b   1.000
_cell.length_c   1.000
_cell.angle_alpha   90.00
_cell.angle_beta   90.00
_cell.angle_gamma   90.00
#
_symmetry.space_group_name_H-M   'P 1'
#
loop_
_entity.id
_entity.type
_entity.pdbx_description
1 polymer ?
#
loop_
_entity_poly.entity_id
_entity_poly.type
_entity_poly.pdbx_seq_one_letter_code
_entity_poly.pdbx_strand_id
1 'polypeptide(L)'
;MPEEDKKLAYLKREEVKTMQKDVAGLREGEAKQEREKISQIKTAEETQKEQLREREAQKAVQERKLAEEAAIKREEEMKRMREERKQQGTILEKEGMAKQEERTEGFKEIMKETQAREEEARKSFLERVAAKAESLPVNTQDEIMPPPPIAAPQPQKEIPKSFFKKTSFFQKLGVRIVLIILVLTVIAGLTSFWYWYSKVRTKPAPAPAENIKTELIVPAALITSENSQTIEFSNAAELNIALAELLKTAGTPGQSTRLVLENTTENKIWGIKEFFEALPIKAPDGLIAKLNHDFTLLVSSQEEGQRIALVAKIKEEGIAPILDSWEKTMESDLAGLFDLLGKTAPALSPSFKNGSYLNVPFRFQTFSLQDLGIVYTIDNEYFILTTSWQGLQKILDKLKGEPVSLLPFSPNQGAEFVLKSLSLKEKIGQVLLVGLGDKTTALALDKLLENVQPGSVLLLEGNIKDETQLKELTQGLQKASLSYTGLPLLIATDQEGGAIARVTFAQEKTAQNDIADADQAFRIGLKRGEELLALGINLNLGPMLDSAESGDFLFSRSFQKGLAAAAELAKSLIFGQKESGIFTALKHFPGYDGIIFDPEKKLAILPKTPDTSYFLRAAAAAPELIMTANAVYADLDKNLPFTFSPAAIDFLKNKLGENYLIVSDDLCQESLLDQFSLEEIVKLPIKAGVDILTCSDPVKARAAAAILYTAVTNKEISEERINSSVLKIIQLKESLVE
;
A
#
# COMPACT_ATOMS: atom_id res chain seq x y z
N MET A 1 93.85 -10.73 -42.97
CA MET A 1 93.33 -11.96 -43.61
C MET A 1 93.76 -11.95 -45.07
N PRO A 2 94.47 -13.00 -45.52
CA PRO A 2 94.68 -13.28 -46.94
C PRO A 2 93.35 -13.23 -47.71
N GLU A 3 93.38 -12.86 -48.99
CA GLU A 3 92.19 -12.73 -49.86
C GLU A 3 91.34 -14.02 -49.94
N GLU A 4 91.97 -15.19 -49.85
CA GLU A 4 91.26 -16.48 -49.84
C GLU A 4 90.36 -16.67 -48.61
N ASP A 5 90.78 -16.20 -47.44
CA ASP A 5 89.99 -16.33 -46.20
C ASP A 5 88.76 -15.42 -46.21
N LYS A 6 88.83 -14.26 -46.89
CA LYS A 6 87.68 -13.36 -47.06
C LYS A 6 86.65 -13.94 -48.03
N LYS A 7 87.11 -14.58 -49.10
CA LYS A 7 86.24 -15.26 -50.08
C LYS A 7 85.52 -16.45 -49.46
N LEU A 8 86.22 -17.24 -48.63
CA LEU A 8 85.63 -18.36 -47.90
C LEU A 8 84.59 -17.89 -46.85
N ALA A 9 84.86 -16.81 -46.13
CA ALA A 9 83.92 -16.23 -45.18
C ALA A 9 82.67 -15.63 -45.85
N TYR A 10 82.82 -15.05 -47.05
CA TYR A 10 81.70 -14.55 -47.85
C TYR A 10 80.80 -15.70 -48.35
N LEU A 11 81.41 -16.76 -48.91
CA LEU A 11 80.68 -17.93 -49.41
C LEU A 11 79.89 -18.61 -48.28
N LYS A 12 80.49 -18.81 -47.10
CA LYS A 12 79.79 -19.38 -45.93
C LYS A 12 78.59 -18.52 -45.48
N ARG A 13 78.70 -17.18 -45.56
CA ARG A 13 77.58 -16.29 -45.21
C ARG A 13 76.44 -16.36 -46.22
N GLU A 14 76.75 -16.43 -47.50
CA GLU A 14 75.73 -16.58 -48.55
C GLU A 14 75.04 -17.94 -48.48
N GLU A 15 75.79 -19.00 -48.18
CA GLU A 15 75.24 -20.35 -47.98
C GLU A 15 74.29 -20.39 -46.77
N VAL A 16 74.68 -19.79 -45.64
CA VAL A 16 73.81 -19.65 -44.46
C VAL A 16 72.55 -18.82 -44.76
N LYS A 17 72.65 -17.72 -45.52
CA LYS A 17 71.48 -16.94 -45.94
C LYS A 17 70.54 -17.74 -46.83
N THR A 18 71.09 -18.54 -47.75
CA THR A 18 70.30 -19.39 -48.65
C THR A 18 69.56 -20.44 -47.84
N MET A 19 70.25 -21.12 -46.93
CA MET A 19 69.63 -22.09 -46.01
C MET A 19 68.55 -21.46 -45.13
N GLN A 20 68.77 -20.26 -44.60
CA GLN A 20 67.75 -19.56 -43.80
C GLN A 20 66.51 -19.20 -44.62
N LYS A 21 66.69 -18.82 -45.89
CA LYS A 21 65.59 -18.55 -46.81
C LYS A 21 64.79 -19.81 -47.15
N ASP A 22 65.48 -20.93 -47.36
CA ASP A 22 64.84 -22.22 -47.65
C ASP A 22 64.06 -22.75 -46.43
N VAL A 23 64.61 -22.61 -45.22
CA VAL A 23 63.90 -22.95 -43.97
C VAL A 23 62.69 -22.06 -43.74
N ALA A 24 62.78 -20.76 -44.07
CA ALA A 24 61.64 -19.86 -43.99
C ALA A 24 60.54 -20.25 -44.99
N GLY A 25 60.90 -20.60 -46.22
CA GLY A 25 59.95 -21.07 -47.24
C GLY A 25 59.26 -22.38 -46.85
N LEU A 26 59.98 -23.33 -46.25
CA LEU A 26 59.40 -24.57 -45.73
C LEU A 26 58.41 -24.30 -44.59
N ARG A 27 58.75 -23.44 -43.63
CA ARG A 27 57.85 -23.06 -42.52
C ARG A 27 56.59 -22.35 -43.02
N GLU A 28 56.71 -21.53 -44.05
CA GLU A 28 55.57 -20.85 -44.66
C GLU A 28 54.65 -21.83 -45.41
N GLY A 29 55.23 -22.84 -46.08
CA GLY A 29 54.49 -23.94 -46.68
C GLY A 29 53.72 -24.79 -45.66
N GLU A 30 54.35 -25.15 -44.54
CA GLU A 30 53.71 -25.87 -43.44
C GLU A 30 52.59 -25.04 -42.79
N ALA A 31 52.83 -23.75 -42.53
CA ALA A 31 51.83 -22.86 -41.97
C ALA A 31 50.61 -22.68 -42.89
N LYS A 32 50.81 -22.71 -44.22
CA LYS A 32 49.71 -22.64 -45.19
C LYS A 32 48.86 -23.91 -45.17
N GLN A 33 49.48 -25.09 -45.12
CA GLN A 33 48.77 -26.37 -45.01
C GLN A 33 47.98 -26.47 -43.69
N GLU A 34 48.56 -26.00 -42.58
CA GLU A 34 47.89 -25.96 -41.27
C GLU A 34 46.64 -25.07 -41.30
N ARG A 35 46.73 -23.89 -41.95
CA ARG A 35 45.59 -22.97 -42.10
C ARG A 35 44.47 -23.56 -42.95
N GLU A 36 44.80 -24.27 -44.03
CA GLU A 36 43.80 -24.95 -44.87
C GLU A 36 43.08 -26.06 -44.10
N LYS A 37 43.80 -26.86 -43.29
CA LYS A 37 43.19 -27.88 -42.41
C LYS A 37 42.25 -27.26 -41.38
N ILE A 38 42.66 -26.18 -40.71
CA ILE A 38 41.83 -25.48 -39.72
C ILE A 38 40.56 -24.91 -40.37
N SER A 39 40.67 -24.38 -41.59
CA SER A 39 39.51 -23.87 -42.35
C SER A 39 38.50 -24.98 -42.62
N GLN A 40 38.95 -26.15 -43.10
CA GLN A 40 38.07 -27.30 -43.37
C GLN A 40 37.39 -27.83 -42.10
N ILE A 41 38.10 -27.86 -40.98
CA ILE A 41 37.54 -28.27 -39.68
C ILE A 41 36.45 -27.28 -39.23
N LYS A 42 36.70 -25.96 -39.33
CA LYS A 42 35.70 -24.94 -38.98
C LYS A 42 34.43 -25.07 -39.82
N THR A 43 34.56 -25.25 -41.13
CA THR A 43 33.40 -25.42 -42.02
C THR A 43 32.61 -26.70 -41.67
N ALA A 44 33.30 -27.80 -41.32
CA ALA A 44 32.64 -29.03 -40.90
C ALA A 44 31.93 -28.89 -39.54
N GLU A 45 32.52 -28.19 -38.58
CA GLU A 45 31.90 -27.90 -37.28
C GLU A 45 30.69 -26.98 -37.41
N GLU A 46 30.75 -25.95 -38.27
CA GLU A 46 29.62 -25.06 -38.56
C GLU A 46 28.46 -25.84 -39.20
N THR A 47 28.77 -26.72 -40.16
CA THR A 47 27.77 -27.59 -40.80
C THR A 47 27.11 -28.54 -39.79
N GLN A 48 27.88 -29.12 -38.86
CA GLN A 48 27.32 -29.97 -37.80
C GLN A 48 26.45 -29.18 -36.82
N LYS A 49 26.85 -27.97 -36.45
CA LYS A 49 26.06 -27.09 -35.57
C LYS A 49 24.74 -26.69 -36.23
N GLU A 50 24.73 -26.43 -37.53
CA GLU A 50 23.52 -26.10 -38.28
C GLU A 50 22.56 -27.29 -38.36
N GLN A 51 23.07 -28.50 -38.66
CA GLN A 51 22.27 -29.72 -38.63
C GLN A 51 21.70 -30.05 -37.24
N LEU A 52 22.45 -29.75 -36.17
CA LEU A 52 21.98 -29.91 -34.80
C LEU A 52 20.84 -28.93 -34.49
N ARG A 53 21.00 -27.66 -34.87
CA ARG A 53 19.96 -26.63 -34.72
C ARG A 53 18.67 -26.99 -35.46
N GLU A 54 18.78 -27.54 -36.66
CA GLU A 54 17.59 -28.00 -37.41
C GLU A 54 16.88 -29.17 -36.72
N ARG A 55 17.62 -30.15 -36.18
CA ARG A 55 17.03 -31.25 -35.42
C ARG A 55 16.37 -30.78 -34.13
N GLU A 56 17.00 -29.85 -33.42
CA GLU A 56 16.45 -29.25 -32.20
C GLU A 56 15.18 -28.44 -32.50
N ALA A 57 15.17 -27.67 -33.60
CA ALA A 57 13.98 -26.95 -34.05
C ALA A 57 12.83 -27.90 -34.42
N GLN A 58 13.11 -29.01 -35.11
CA GLN A 58 12.11 -30.02 -35.43
C GLN A 58 11.56 -30.70 -34.17
N LYS A 59 12.43 -31.02 -33.21
CA LYS A 59 12.04 -31.58 -31.91
C LYS A 59 11.15 -30.61 -31.13
N ALA A 60 11.51 -29.34 -31.08
CA ALA A 60 10.72 -28.30 -30.41
C ALA A 60 9.33 -28.12 -31.03
N VAL A 61 9.21 -28.20 -32.36
CA VAL A 61 7.91 -28.17 -33.05
C VAL A 61 7.05 -29.38 -32.67
N GLN A 62 7.65 -30.57 -32.54
CA GLN A 62 6.95 -31.80 -32.16
C GLN A 62 6.51 -31.78 -30.70
N GLU A 63 7.38 -31.32 -29.79
CA GLU A 63 7.06 -31.12 -28.37
C GLU A 63 5.94 -30.09 -28.19
N ARG A 64 5.93 -29.01 -28.98
CA ARG A 64 4.87 -27.99 -28.95
C ARG A 64 3.51 -28.56 -29.38
N LYS A 65 3.47 -29.44 -30.39
CA LYS A 65 2.23 -30.11 -30.81
C LYS A 65 1.70 -31.06 -29.73
N LEU A 66 2.58 -31.84 -29.10
CA LEU A 66 2.21 -32.72 -27.99
C LEU A 66 1.70 -31.93 -26.78
N ALA A 67 2.32 -30.79 -26.48
CA ALA A 67 1.88 -29.90 -25.41
C ALA A 67 0.51 -29.27 -25.70
N GLU A 68 0.24 -28.89 -26.95
CA GLU A 68 -1.05 -28.33 -27.37
C GLU A 68 -2.18 -29.37 -27.29
N GLU A 69 -1.94 -30.61 -27.74
CA GLU A 69 -2.89 -31.72 -27.59
C GLU A 69 -3.15 -32.07 -26.10
N ALA A 70 -2.12 -32.06 -25.27
CA ALA A 70 -2.26 -32.26 -23.82
C ALA A 70 -3.04 -31.13 -23.15
N ALA A 71 -2.82 -29.88 -23.56
CA ALA A 71 -3.53 -28.71 -23.04
C ALA A 71 -5.02 -28.76 -23.37
N ILE A 72 -5.39 -29.15 -24.60
CA ILE A 72 -6.79 -29.33 -25.01
C ILE A 72 -7.47 -30.40 -24.14
N LYS A 73 -6.82 -31.55 -23.96
CA LYS A 73 -7.35 -32.65 -23.14
C LYS A 73 -7.52 -32.24 -21.68
N ARG A 74 -6.58 -31.45 -21.14
CA ARG A 74 -6.62 -30.92 -19.77
C ARG A 74 -7.73 -29.87 -19.59
N GLU A 75 -7.98 -29.05 -20.59
CA GLU A 75 -9.09 -28.07 -20.58
C GLU A 75 -10.46 -28.76 -20.55
N GLU A 76 -10.63 -29.86 -21.29
CA GLU A 76 -11.85 -30.67 -21.27
C GLU A 76 -12.08 -31.33 -19.91
N GLU A 77 -11.02 -31.87 -19.29
CA GLU A 77 -11.10 -32.47 -17.96
C GLU A 77 -11.42 -31.43 -16.87
N MET A 78 -10.84 -30.23 -16.99
CA MET A 78 -11.14 -29.09 -16.11
C MET A 78 -12.59 -28.61 -16.22
N LYS A 79 -13.16 -28.58 -17.43
CA LYS A 79 -14.59 -28.26 -17.62
C LYS A 79 -15.47 -29.28 -16.90
N ARG A 80 -15.13 -30.58 -16.99
CA ARG A 80 -15.87 -31.64 -16.30
C ARG A 80 -15.79 -31.51 -14.77
N MET A 81 -14.60 -31.28 -14.22
CA MET A 81 -14.43 -31.08 -12.77
C MET A 81 -15.14 -29.83 -12.25
N ARG A 82 -15.20 -28.74 -13.03
CA ARG A 82 -15.94 -27.52 -12.66
C ARG A 82 -17.45 -27.76 -12.60
N GLU A 83 -17.98 -28.56 -13.53
CA GLU A 83 -19.39 -28.95 -13.51
C GLU A 83 -19.72 -29.86 -12.32
N GLU A 84 -18.85 -30.85 -12.03
CA GLU A 84 -18.98 -31.74 -10.86
C GLU A 84 -18.94 -30.92 -9.54
N ARG A 85 -18.01 -29.97 -9.39
CA ARG A 85 -17.93 -29.09 -8.21
C ARG A 85 -19.13 -28.16 -8.07
N LYS A 86 -19.69 -27.64 -9.17
CA LYS A 86 -20.92 -26.83 -9.13
C LYS A 86 -22.09 -27.65 -8.61
N GLN A 87 -22.24 -28.89 -9.07
CA GLN A 87 -23.29 -29.78 -8.59
C GLN A 87 -23.11 -30.10 -7.10
N GLN A 88 -21.87 -30.35 -6.65
CA GLN A 88 -21.56 -30.64 -5.25
C GLN A 88 -21.79 -29.43 -4.32
N GLY A 89 -21.43 -28.22 -4.77
CA GLY A 89 -21.71 -26.98 -4.04
C GLY A 89 -23.20 -26.71 -3.86
N THR A 90 -24.01 -27.05 -4.87
CA THR A 90 -25.48 -26.88 -4.81
C THR A 90 -26.13 -27.87 -3.82
N ILE A 91 -25.51 -29.06 -3.63
CA ILE A 91 -25.95 -30.06 -2.64
C ILE A 91 -25.59 -29.60 -1.22
N LEU A 92 -24.36 -29.08 -1.03
CA LEU A 92 -23.90 -28.58 0.26
C LEU A 92 -24.65 -27.34 0.75
N GLU A 93 -25.06 -26.43 -0.15
CA GLU A 93 -25.94 -25.30 0.20
C GLU A 93 -27.31 -25.76 0.71
N LYS A 94 -27.90 -26.78 0.08
CA LYS A 94 -29.19 -27.35 0.52
C LYS A 94 -29.09 -28.03 1.88
N GLU A 95 -28.00 -28.76 2.14
CA GLU A 95 -27.75 -29.38 3.45
C GLU A 95 -27.44 -28.33 4.54
N GLY A 96 -26.77 -27.24 4.18
CA GLY A 96 -26.50 -26.11 5.07
C GLY A 96 -27.77 -25.37 5.50
N MET A 97 -28.69 -25.12 4.55
CA MET A 97 -29.99 -24.50 4.84
C MET A 97 -30.85 -25.37 5.76
N ALA A 98 -30.87 -26.69 5.56
CA ALA A 98 -31.62 -27.62 6.42
C ALA A 98 -31.11 -27.63 7.87
N LYS A 99 -29.78 -27.60 8.08
CA LYS A 99 -29.18 -27.53 9.43
C LYS A 99 -29.42 -26.19 10.12
N GLN A 100 -29.59 -25.11 9.36
CA GLN A 100 -29.91 -23.80 9.91
C GLN A 100 -31.36 -23.72 10.38
N GLU A 101 -32.31 -24.30 9.65
CA GLU A 101 -33.70 -24.44 10.10
C GLU A 101 -33.81 -25.26 11.39
N GLU A 102 -33.09 -26.38 11.48
CA GLU A 102 -33.08 -27.26 12.67
C GLU A 102 -32.54 -26.55 13.93
N ARG A 103 -31.49 -25.74 13.77
CA ARG A 103 -30.97 -24.88 14.86
C ARG A 103 -31.95 -23.79 15.29
N THR A 104 -32.73 -23.26 14.35
CA THR A 104 -33.68 -22.17 14.63
C THR A 104 -34.90 -22.69 15.39
N GLU A 105 -35.33 -23.92 15.12
CA GLU A 105 -36.37 -24.61 15.90
C GLU A 105 -35.88 -24.96 17.31
N GLY A 106 -34.68 -25.54 17.45
CA GLY A 106 -34.11 -25.85 18.77
C GLY A 106 -33.93 -24.61 19.65
N PHE A 107 -33.59 -23.45 19.06
CA PHE A 107 -33.49 -22.20 19.80
C PHE A 107 -34.85 -21.67 20.30
N LYS A 108 -35.94 -21.87 19.52
CA LYS A 108 -37.30 -21.52 19.96
C LYS A 108 -37.78 -22.39 21.12
N GLU A 109 -37.37 -23.65 21.15
CA GLU A 109 -37.73 -24.59 22.22
C GLU A 109 -37.01 -24.24 23.53
N ILE A 110 -35.72 -23.91 23.47
CA ILE A 110 -34.93 -23.41 24.62
C ILE A 110 -35.53 -22.10 25.18
N MET A 111 -35.96 -21.19 24.31
CA MET A 111 -36.60 -19.93 24.74
C MET A 111 -37.93 -20.18 25.46
N LYS A 112 -38.72 -21.18 25.04
CA LYS A 112 -39.94 -21.59 25.73
C LYS A 112 -39.67 -22.18 27.11
N GLU A 113 -38.67 -23.05 27.24
CA GLU A 113 -38.28 -23.60 28.55
C GLU A 113 -37.76 -22.52 29.50
N THR A 114 -37.01 -21.55 28.97
CA THR A 114 -36.46 -20.44 29.76
C THR A 114 -37.58 -19.54 30.29
N GLN A 115 -38.57 -19.22 29.45
CA GLN A 115 -39.75 -18.44 29.88
C GLN A 115 -40.59 -19.18 30.92
N ALA A 116 -40.76 -20.51 30.79
CA ALA A 116 -41.47 -21.31 31.78
C ALA A 116 -40.75 -21.32 33.14
N ARG A 117 -39.41 -21.41 33.15
CA ARG A 117 -38.60 -21.31 34.37
C ARG A 117 -38.69 -19.93 35.02
N GLU A 118 -38.72 -18.86 34.23
CA GLU A 118 -38.88 -17.50 34.76
C GLU A 118 -40.26 -17.27 35.37
N GLU A 119 -41.32 -17.81 34.77
CA GLU A 119 -42.67 -17.76 35.37
C GLU A 119 -42.74 -18.53 36.69
N GLU A 120 -42.13 -19.71 36.77
CA GLU A 120 -42.08 -20.51 37.99
C GLU A 120 -41.26 -19.80 39.08
N ALA A 121 -40.11 -19.20 38.72
CA ALA A 121 -39.30 -18.40 39.62
C ALA A 121 -40.06 -17.16 40.12
N ARG A 122 -40.80 -16.47 39.25
CA ARG A 122 -41.64 -15.32 39.59
C ARG A 122 -42.78 -15.72 40.53
N LYS A 123 -43.40 -16.88 40.32
CA LYS A 123 -44.43 -17.42 41.20
C LYS A 123 -43.87 -17.72 42.60
N SER A 124 -42.70 -18.38 42.67
CA SER A 124 -42.01 -18.62 43.95
C SER A 124 -41.61 -17.33 44.68
N PHE A 125 -41.25 -16.29 43.92
CA PHE A 125 -40.90 -14.99 44.47
C PHE A 125 -42.12 -14.28 45.06
N LEU A 126 -43.25 -14.29 44.35
CA LEU A 126 -44.49 -13.69 44.83
C LEU A 126 -45.04 -14.41 46.07
N GLU A 127 -44.93 -15.74 46.14
CA GLU A 127 -45.27 -16.50 47.35
C GLU A 127 -44.39 -16.13 48.55
N ARG A 128 -43.07 -15.94 48.33
CA ARG A 128 -42.15 -15.46 49.37
C ARG A 128 -42.46 -14.03 49.84
N VAL A 129 -42.87 -13.15 48.92
CA VAL A 129 -43.24 -11.77 49.25
C VAL A 129 -44.56 -11.73 50.01
N ALA A 130 -45.54 -12.56 49.65
CA ALA A 130 -46.81 -12.68 50.38
C ALA A 130 -46.58 -13.20 51.82
N ALA A 131 -45.74 -14.22 52.01
CA ALA A 131 -45.39 -14.74 53.33
C ALA A 131 -44.65 -13.70 54.22
N LYS A 132 -43.92 -12.76 53.60
CA LYS A 132 -43.21 -11.69 54.31
C LYS A 132 -44.10 -10.50 54.66
N ALA A 133 -45.21 -10.30 53.95
CA ALA A 133 -46.19 -9.26 54.22
C ALA A 133 -47.08 -9.57 55.45
N GLU A 134 -47.22 -10.84 55.84
CA GLU A 134 -47.98 -11.24 57.05
C GLU A 134 -47.20 -11.08 58.37
N SER A 135 -45.93 -10.64 58.36
CA SER A 135 -45.06 -10.67 59.54
C SER A 135 -44.38 -9.34 59.91
N LEU A 136 -44.96 -8.17 59.61
CA LEU A 136 -44.41 -6.89 60.08
C LEU A 136 -45.47 -5.94 60.69
N PRO A 137 -45.23 -5.40 61.90
CA PRO A 137 -46.18 -4.54 62.61
C PRO A 137 -46.12 -3.08 62.13
N VAL A 138 -47.29 -2.46 62.08
CA VAL A 138 -47.55 -1.07 61.66
C VAL A 138 -47.04 -0.09 62.72
N ASN A 139 -46.22 0.89 62.34
CA ASN A 139 -45.99 2.10 63.12
C ASN A 139 -46.36 3.34 62.29
N THR A 140 -47.10 4.23 62.94
CA THR A 140 -47.81 5.39 62.41
C THR A 140 -46.94 6.65 62.37
N GLN A 141 -47.30 7.54 61.44
CA GLN A 141 -46.92 8.95 61.27
C GLN A 141 -45.71 9.23 60.37
N ASP A 142 -46.01 9.60 59.12
CA ASP A 142 -45.74 10.96 58.63
C ASP A 142 -46.59 11.23 57.36
N GLU A 143 -47.09 12.46 57.27
CA GLU A 143 -48.05 12.96 56.27
C GLU A 143 -47.47 12.96 54.83
N ILE A 144 -48.33 12.74 53.83
CA ILE A 144 -48.45 13.53 52.58
C ILE A 144 -49.70 13.06 51.80
N MET A 145 -50.41 14.04 51.25
CA MET A 145 -51.75 14.03 50.62
C MET A 145 -51.95 13.11 49.40
N PRO A 146 -53.22 12.75 49.09
CA PRO A 146 -53.56 11.75 48.07
C PRO A 146 -53.71 12.31 46.65
N PRO A 147 -53.40 11.52 45.61
CA PRO A 147 -53.91 11.78 44.26
C PRO A 147 -55.35 11.23 44.11
N PRO A 148 -56.28 11.95 43.45
CA PRO A 148 -57.61 11.45 43.10
C PRO A 148 -57.64 10.93 41.64
N PRO A 149 -58.73 10.33 41.13
CA PRO A 149 -58.87 8.87 41.03
C PRO A 149 -58.92 8.37 39.57
N ILE A 150 -58.50 7.11 39.36
CA ILE A 150 -58.77 6.35 38.14
C ILE A 150 -60.19 5.76 38.26
N ALA A 151 -61.09 6.16 37.34
CA ALA A 151 -62.38 5.51 37.17
C ALA A 151 -62.25 4.27 36.27
N ALA A 152 -62.96 3.21 36.68
CA ALA A 152 -62.90 1.84 36.20
C ALA A 152 -63.46 1.62 34.76
N PRO A 153 -63.09 0.51 34.10
CA PRO A 153 -63.48 0.19 32.72
C PRO A 153 -64.84 -0.54 32.65
N GLN A 154 -65.27 -0.80 31.40
CA GLN A 154 -66.22 -1.82 30.86
C GLN A 154 -67.34 -1.17 30.01
N PRO A 155 -67.93 -1.85 29.00
CA PRO A 155 -67.46 -2.95 28.15
C PRO A 155 -67.65 -2.68 26.63
N GLN A 156 -66.95 -3.44 25.78
CA GLN A 156 -67.21 -3.50 24.34
C GLN A 156 -68.64 -3.95 24.04
N LYS A 157 -69.30 -3.28 23.08
CA LYS A 157 -70.50 -3.78 22.40
C LYS A 157 -70.30 -3.79 20.90
N GLU A 158 -70.35 -5.02 20.38
CA GLU A 158 -70.57 -5.53 19.03
C GLU A 158 -70.79 -4.53 17.88
N ILE A 159 -70.05 -4.77 16.79
CA ILE A 159 -70.25 -4.15 15.47
C ILE A 159 -71.37 -4.91 14.74
N PRO A 160 -72.48 -4.27 14.34
CA PRO A 160 -73.36 -4.81 13.32
C PRO A 160 -73.05 -4.19 11.94
N LYS A 161 -73.01 -5.06 10.94
CA LYS A 161 -72.84 -4.73 9.51
C LYS A 161 -73.96 -3.83 8.97
N SER A 162 -73.60 -3.11 7.93
CA SER A 162 -74.31 -2.04 7.24
C SER A 162 -75.78 -2.29 6.90
N PHE A 163 -76.58 -1.22 7.01
CA PHE A 163 -77.70 -0.95 6.12
C PHE A 163 -77.68 0.54 5.74
N PHE A 164 -77.48 0.81 4.44
CA PHE A 164 -77.56 2.14 3.86
C PHE A 164 -78.97 2.73 4.05
N LYS A 165 -79.08 3.83 4.81
CA LYS A 165 -80.28 4.67 4.84
C LYS A 165 -80.13 5.76 3.77
N LYS A 166 -81.01 5.77 2.76
CA LYS A 166 -81.07 6.82 1.73
C LYS A 166 -81.19 8.18 2.41
N THR A 167 -80.22 9.07 2.15
CA THR A 167 -80.20 10.43 2.70
C THR A 167 -81.33 11.28 2.12
N SER A 168 -82.04 11.98 3.01
CA SER A 168 -83.18 12.85 2.71
C SER A 168 -82.79 14.01 1.79
N PHE A 169 -83.69 14.42 0.90
CA PHE A 169 -83.52 15.54 -0.04
C PHE A 169 -82.98 16.81 0.65
N PHE A 170 -83.46 17.10 1.87
CA PHE A 170 -83.03 18.27 2.64
C PHE A 170 -81.58 18.20 3.13
N GLN A 171 -81.05 17.00 3.41
CA GLN A 171 -79.64 16.83 3.79
C GLN A 171 -78.70 17.03 2.60
N LYS A 172 -79.11 16.62 1.38
CA LYS A 172 -78.35 16.90 0.16
C LYS A 172 -78.39 18.39 -0.23
N LEU A 173 -79.51 19.06 0.03
CA LEU A 173 -79.64 20.49 -0.22
C LEU A 173 -78.77 21.31 0.75
N GLY A 174 -78.74 20.96 2.04
CA GLY A 174 -77.89 21.62 3.03
C GLY A 174 -76.40 21.53 2.69
N VAL A 175 -75.91 20.34 2.32
CA VAL A 175 -74.50 20.15 1.94
C VAL A 175 -74.16 20.94 0.66
N ARG A 176 -75.07 21.01 -0.31
CA ARG A 176 -74.86 21.82 -1.52
C ARG A 176 -74.81 23.32 -1.23
N ILE A 177 -75.64 23.82 -0.31
CA ILE A 177 -75.60 25.23 0.09
C ILE A 177 -74.28 25.55 0.78
N VAL A 178 -73.79 24.69 1.67
CA VAL A 178 -72.49 24.89 2.35
C VAL A 178 -71.33 24.87 1.34
N LEU A 179 -71.36 23.95 0.37
CA LEU A 179 -70.36 23.90 -0.71
C LEU A 179 -70.39 25.14 -1.60
N ILE A 180 -71.57 25.66 -1.93
CA ILE A 180 -71.71 26.89 -2.72
C ILE A 180 -71.16 28.10 -1.95
N ILE A 181 -71.44 28.20 -0.64
CA ILE A 181 -70.88 29.27 0.20
C ILE A 181 -69.35 29.17 0.28
N LEU A 182 -68.80 27.95 0.39
CA LEU A 182 -67.36 27.73 0.40
C LEU A 182 -66.70 28.15 -0.93
N VAL A 183 -67.33 27.79 -2.06
CA VAL A 183 -66.82 28.17 -3.39
C VAL A 183 -66.90 29.68 -3.60
N LEU A 184 -68.00 30.32 -3.18
CA LEU A 184 -68.16 31.77 -3.28
C LEU A 184 -67.17 32.53 -2.39
N THR A 185 -66.84 32.02 -1.20
CA THR A 185 -65.82 32.63 -0.32
C THR A 185 -64.41 32.52 -0.91
N VAL A 186 -64.08 31.41 -1.56
CA VAL A 186 -62.80 31.26 -2.28
C VAL A 186 -62.72 32.22 -3.47
N ILE A 187 -63.79 32.34 -4.25
CA ILE A 187 -63.85 33.29 -5.38
C ILE A 187 -63.74 34.73 -4.87
N ALA A 188 -64.44 35.09 -3.79
CA ALA A 188 -64.33 36.40 -3.17
C ALA A 188 -62.88 36.68 -2.73
N GLY A 189 -62.23 35.73 -2.06
CA GLY A 189 -60.82 35.85 -1.66
C GLY A 189 -59.87 36.07 -2.84
N LEU A 190 -60.04 35.30 -3.93
CA LEU A 190 -59.24 35.45 -5.15
C LEU A 190 -59.47 36.79 -5.84
N THR A 191 -60.73 37.26 -5.91
CA THR A 191 -61.05 38.56 -6.49
C THR A 191 -60.54 39.72 -5.64
N SER A 192 -60.61 39.62 -4.30
CA SER A 192 -60.00 40.60 -3.38
C SER A 192 -58.48 40.63 -3.49
N PHE A 193 -57.83 39.47 -3.63
CA PHE A 193 -56.38 39.39 -3.85
C PHE A 193 -55.98 40.05 -5.17
N TRP A 194 -56.68 39.74 -6.26
CA TRP A 194 -56.40 40.34 -7.57
C TRP A 194 -56.68 41.84 -7.61
N TYR A 195 -57.73 42.29 -6.93
CA TYR A 195 -58.02 43.72 -6.77
C TYR A 195 -56.92 44.43 -5.98
N TRP A 196 -56.43 43.85 -4.89
CA TRP A 196 -55.31 44.39 -4.12
C TRP A 196 -54.03 44.43 -4.97
N TYR A 197 -53.72 43.34 -5.67
CA TYR A 197 -52.52 43.21 -6.51
C TYR A 197 -52.53 44.21 -7.68
N SER A 198 -53.69 44.41 -8.31
CA SER A 198 -53.81 45.25 -9.51
C SER A 198 -54.06 46.73 -9.22
N LYS A 199 -54.78 47.09 -8.15
CA LYS A 199 -55.20 48.47 -7.88
C LYS A 199 -54.64 49.10 -6.61
N VAL A 200 -54.14 48.33 -5.64
CA VAL A 200 -53.67 48.86 -4.34
C VAL A 200 -52.14 48.84 -4.21
N ARG A 201 -51.41 48.22 -5.14
CA ARG A 201 -49.97 48.51 -5.33
C ARG A 201 -49.79 49.92 -5.90
N THR A 202 -49.86 50.91 -5.02
CA THR A 202 -49.19 52.20 -5.23
C THR A 202 -47.70 51.92 -5.36
N LYS A 203 -47.11 52.32 -6.49
CA LYS A 203 -45.65 52.35 -6.66
C LYS A 203 -45.04 53.05 -5.43
N PRO A 204 -44.11 52.43 -4.69
CA PRO A 204 -43.42 53.14 -3.63
C PRO A 204 -42.68 54.33 -4.25
N ALA A 205 -42.87 55.51 -3.63
CA ALA A 205 -42.00 56.67 -3.85
C ALA A 205 -40.55 56.27 -3.53
N PRO A 206 -39.54 56.91 -4.16
CA PRO A 206 -38.15 56.55 -3.94
C PRO A 206 -37.82 56.73 -2.46
N ALA A 207 -37.46 55.62 -1.81
CA ALA A 207 -36.77 55.64 -0.53
C ALA A 207 -35.46 56.45 -0.70
N PRO A 208 -34.97 57.11 0.37
CA PRO A 208 -33.71 57.86 0.31
C PRO A 208 -32.63 56.95 -0.27
N ALA A 209 -31.67 57.52 -1.01
CA ALA A 209 -30.56 56.78 -1.59
C ALA A 209 -29.74 56.08 -0.49
N GLU A 210 -30.22 54.94 -0.01
CA GLU A 210 -29.38 53.90 0.53
C GLU A 210 -28.52 53.45 -0.64
N ASN A 211 -27.22 53.68 -0.48
CA ASN A 211 -26.19 53.09 -1.33
C ASN A 211 -26.59 51.65 -1.61
N ILE A 212 -27.06 51.40 -2.83
CA ILE A 212 -27.15 50.05 -3.35
C ILE A 212 -25.69 49.61 -3.39
N LYS A 213 -25.21 48.93 -2.33
CA LYS A 213 -23.99 48.13 -2.41
C LYS A 213 -24.25 47.19 -3.56
N THR A 214 -23.62 47.43 -4.70
CA THR A 214 -23.59 46.49 -5.82
C THR A 214 -23.20 45.15 -5.23
N GLU A 215 -24.05 44.13 -5.38
CA GLU A 215 -23.78 42.79 -4.85
C GLU A 215 -22.45 42.31 -5.43
N LEU A 216 -21.43 42.20 -4.57
CA LEU A 216 -20.09 41.89 -5.01
C LEU A 216 -20.02 40.42 -5.42
N ILE A 217 -19.58 40.18 -6.66
CA ILE A 217 -19.37 38.83 -7.15
C ILE A 217 -18.11 38.29 -6.48
N VAL A 218 -18.29 37.34 -5.55
CA VAL A 218 -17.17 36.63 -4.92
C VAL A 218 -16.55 35.68 -5.94
N PRO A 219 -15.24 35.79 -6.24
CA PRO A 219 -14.58 34.88 -7.16
C PRO A 219 -14.72 33.41 -6.71
N ALA A 220 -14.82 32.49 -7.66
CA ALA A 220 -14.80 31.06 -7.35
C ALA A 220 -13.46 30.66 -6.70
N ALA A 221 -13.50 29.74 -5.73
CA ALA A 221 -12.27 29.21 -5.15
C ALA A 221 -11.50 28.41 -6.20
N LEU A 222 -10.18 28.59 -6.28
CA LEU A 222 -9.33 27.81 -7.17
C LEU A 222 -9.11 26.38 -6.63
N ILE A 223 -9.35 26.18 -5.32
CA ILE A 223 -9.24 24.90 -4.61
C ILE A 223 -10.47 24.72 -3.71
N THR A 224 -10.91 23.48 -3.56
CA THR A 224 -11.99 23.10 -2.64
C THR A 224 -11.61 23.40 -1.17
N SER A 225 -12.37 24.31 -0.54
CA SER A 225 -12.27 24.63 0.89
C SER A 225 -13.51 24.14 1.62
N GLU A 226 -13.35 23.60 2.82
CA GLU A 226 -14.46 23.13 3.65
C GLU A 226 -15.34 24.29 4.12
N ASN A 227 -14.71 25.42 4.44
CA ASN A 227 -15.36 26.64 4.91
C ASN A 227 -14.82 27.87 4.19
N SER A 228 -15.66 28.91 4.07
CA SER A 228 -15.28 30.22 3.54
C SER A 228 -15.75 31.30 4.50
N GLN A 229 -14.88 32.27 4.80
CA GLN A 229 -15.13 33.40 5.69
C GLN A 229 -14.78 34.70 4.95
N THR A 230 -15.66 35.69 5.04
CA THR A 230 -15.39 37.05 4.55
C THR A 230 -14.83 37.91 5.67
N ILE A 231 -13.74 38.63 5.39
CA ILE A 231 -13.18 39.67 6.26
C ILE A 231 -13.55 41.01 5.64
N GLU A 232 -14.39 41.76 6.35
CA GLU A 232 -14.78 43.11 5.98
C GLU A 232 -13.83 44.13 6.66
N PHE A 233 -13.32 45.08 5.89
CA PHE A 233 -12.41 46.12 6.39
C PHE A 233 -12.53 47.41 5.58
N SER A 234 -12.21 48.55 6.18
CA SER A 234 -12.28 49.86 5.53
C SER A 234 -10.92 50.33 4.99
N ASN A 235 -9.82 49.81 5.54
CA ASN A 235 -8.43 50.16 5.19
C ASN A 235 -7.46 49.01 5.51
N ALA A 236 -6.20 49.10 5.06
CA ALA A 236 -5.20 48.06 5.24
C ALA A 236 -4.83 47.78 6.71
N ALA A 237 -4.91 48.77 7.60
CA ALA A 237 -4.58 48.57 9.02
C ALA A 237 -5.63 47.69 9.70
N GLU A 238 -6.91 47.90 9.39
CA GLU A 238 -8.02 47.04 9.87
C GLU A 238 -7.87 45.60 9.38
N LEU A 239 -7.51 45.40 8.11
CA LEU A 239 -7.24 44.06 7.56
C LEU A 239 -6.11 43.36 8.34
N ASN A 240 -5.01 44.06 8.60
CA ASN A 240 -3.85 43.49 9.30
C ASN A 240 -4.20 43.09 10.75
N ILE A 241 -5.02 43.89 11.44
CA ILE A 241 -5.53 43.55 12.78
C ILE A 241 -6.41 42.31 12.71
N ALA A 242 -7.38 42.27 11.78
CA ALA A 242 -8.29 41.14 11.63
C ALA A 242 -7.55 39.84 11.30
N LEU A 243 -6.55 39.89 10.42
CA LEU A 243 -5.69 38.74 10.11
C LEU A 243 -4.86 38.31 11.32
N ALA A 244 -4.24 39.25 12.06
CA ALA A 244 -3.47 38.93 13.25
C ALA A 244 -4.32 38.30 14.36
N GLU A 245 -5.58 38.74 14.54
CA GLU A 245 -6.52 38.14 15.48
C GLU A 245 -6.91 36.72 15.04
N LEU A 246 -7.25 36.54 13.76
CA LEU A 246 -7.61 35.23 13.22
C LEU A 246 -6.47 34.22 13.39
N LEU A 247 -5.22 34.61 13.13
CA LEU A 247 -4.06 33.71 13.28
C LEU A 247 -3.74 33.36 14.74
N LYS A 248 -4.20 34.15 15.71
CA LYS A 248 -4.07 33.85 17.15
C LYS A 248 -5.16 32.90 17.65
N THR A 249 -6.27 32.76 16.94
CA THR A 249 -7.34 31.85 17.35
C THR A 249 -6.98 30.39 17.07
N ALA A 250 -7.12 29.54 18.09
CA ALA A 250 -6.95 28.10 17.94
C ALA A 250 -8.09 27.55 17.07
N GLY A 251 -7.75 26.92 15.95
CA GLY A 251 -8.70 26.21 15.09
C GLY A 251 -8.65 24.71 15.33
N THR A 252 -9.55 23.97 14.69
CA THR A 252 -9.51 22.51 14.66
C THR A 252 -8.33 22.07 13.79
N PRO A 253 -7.31 21.37 14.33
CA PRO A 253 -6.19 20.87 13.52
C PRO A 253 -6.69 20.08 12.32
N GLY A 254 -6.13 20.34 11.14
CA GLY A 254 -6.56 19.69 9.90
C GLY A 254 -7.47 20.55 9.02
N GLN A 255 -8.31 21.42 9.59
CA GLN A 255 -9.23 22.25 8.81
C GLN A 255 -8.55 23.43 8.12
N SER A 256 -9.09 23.83 6.96
CA SER A 256 -8.68 25.01 6.20
C SER A 256 -9.90 25.89 5.88
N THR A 257 -9.79 27.17 6.21
CA THR A 257 -10.80 28.19 5.92
C THR A 257 -10.31 29.09 4.80
N ARG A 258 -11.13 29.25 3.76
CA ARG A 258 -10.90 30.24 2.70
C ARG A 258 -11.25 31.63 3.22
N LEU A 259 -10.36 32.59 3.00
CA LEU A 259 -10.60 34.00 3.32
C LEU A 259 -10.98 34.77 2.05
N VAL A 260 -12.06 35.53 2.13
CA VAL A 260 -12.50 36.49 1.11
C VAL A 260 -12.33 37.89 1.70
N LEU A 261 -11.60 38.77 0.99
CA LEU A 261 -11.22 40.09 1.48
C LEU A 261 -12.15 41.16 0.88
N GLU A 262 -13.11 41.66 1.65
CA GLU A 262 -14.04 42.70 1.21
C GLU A 262 -13.65 44.07 1.77
N ASN A 263 -13.28 44.99 0.88
CA ASN A 263 -13.11 46.39 1.25
C ASN A 263 -14.46 47.12 1.17
N THR A 264 -14.95 47.57 2.33
CA THR A 264 -16.26 48.24 2.47
C THR A 264 -16.26 49.66 1.94
N THR A 265 -15.12 50.35 1.94
CA THR A 265 -14.95 51.73 1.45
C THR A 265 -14.95 51.76 -0.09
N GLU A 266 -14.24 50.83 -0.70
CA GLU A 266 -14.14 50.70 -2.16
C GLU A 266 -15.32 49.92 -2.77
N ASN A 267 -16.09 49.23 -1.93
CA ASN A 267 -17.10 48.25 -2.32
C ASN A 267 -16.50 47.29 -3.37
N LYS A 268 -15.41 46.61 -3.00
CA LYS A 268 -14.61 45.76 -3.89
C LYS A 268 -14.02 44.57 -3.14
N ILE A 269 -13.99 43.40 -3.77
CA ILE A 269 -13.19 42.25 -3.30
C ILE A 269 -11.74 42.46 -3.73
N TRP A 270 -10.82 42.44 -2.77
CA TRP A 270 -9.40 42.62 -3.03
C TRP A 270 -8.76 41.37 -3.62
N GLY A 271 -7.94 41.57 -4.66
CA GLY A 271 -7.16 40.52 -5.31
C GLY A 271 -5.74 40.43 -4.76
N ILE A 272 -4.90 39.64 -5.43
CA ILE A 272 -3.55 39.36 -4.95
C ILE A 272 -2.67 40.60 -4.84
N LYS A 273 -2.85 41.57 -5.75
CA LYS A 273 -2.06 42.82 -5.76
C LYS A 273 -2.34 43.65 -4.51
N GLU A 274 -3.62 43.92 -4.24
CA GLU A 274 -4.05 44.71 -3.09
C GLU A 274 -3.67 44.02 -1.78
N PHE A 275 -3.76 42.68 -1.72
CA PHE A 275 -3.31 41.91 -0.57
C PHE A 275 -1.81 42.08 -0.30
N PHE A 276 -0.97 42.04 -1.33
CA PHE A 276 0.48 42.22 -1.18
C PHE A 276 0.82 43.64 -0.73
N GLU A 277 0.15 44.65 -1.29
CA GLU A 277 0.32 46.05 -0.91
C GLU A 277 -0.10 46.32 0.55
N ALA A 278 -1.14 45.61 1.05
CA ALA A 278 -1.62 45.76 2.42
C ALA A 278 -0.69 45.15 3.49
N LEU A 279 0.07 44.11 3.15
CA LEU A 279 1.06 43.43 4.02
C LEU A 279 2.51 43.86 3.76
N PRO A 280 2.71 45.11 3.33
CA PRO A 280 3.93 45.61 2.67
C PRO A 280 4.83 44.57 1.97
N ILE A 281 4.26 43.60 1.25
CA ILE A 281 5.03 42.55 0.58
C ILE A 281 5.70 43.12 -0.68
N LYS A 282 7.02 42.99 -0.76
CA LYS A 282 7.82 43.46 -1.90
C LYS A 282 7.95 42.36 -2.95
N ALA A 283 6.91 42.15 -3.75
CA ALA A 283 7.00 41.24 -4.89
C ALA A 283 7.98 41.77 -5.96
N PRO A 284 8.72 40.89 -6.66
CA PRO A 284 9.59 41.29 -7.77
C PRO A 284 8.79 41.89 -8.93
N ASP A 285 9.45 42.78 -9.67
CA ASP A 285 8.89 43.37 -10.88
C ASP A 285 8.41 42.29 -11.85
N GLY A 286 7.17 42.42 -12.31
CA GLY A 286 6.56 41.51 -13.27
C GLY A 286 5.93 40.25 -12.67
N LEU A 287 6.14 39.89 -11.39
CA LEU A 287 5.49 38.70 -10.81
C LEU A 287 3.97 38.87 -10.77
N ILE A 288 3.48 39.95 -10.15
CA ILE A 288 2.04 40.22 -10.00
C ILE A 288 1.35 40.38 -11.36
N ALA A 289 2.03 40.95 -12.36
CA ALA A 289 1.48 41.13 -13.70
C ALA A 289 1.24 39.80 -14.44
N LYS A 290 1.99 38.74 -14.07
CA LYS A 290 1.91 37.39 -14.64
C LYS A 290 0.95 36.47 -13.89
N LEU A 291 0.33 36.93 -12.81
CA LEU A 291 -0.68 36.19 -12.05
C LEU A 291 -2.08 36.75 -12.33
N ASN A 292 -3.09 35.89 -12.21
CA ASN A 292 -4.48 36.35 -12.20
C ASN A 292 -4.76 37.23 -10.98
N HIS A 293 -5.68 38.19 -11.14
CA HIS A 293 -6.12 39.06 -10.04
C HIS A 293 -6.77 38.25 -8.91
N ASP A 294 -7.63 37.31 -9.28
CA ASP A 294 -8.32 36.41 -8.36
C ASP A 294 -7.36 35.32 -7.85
N PHE A 295 -7.40 35.11 -6.54
CA PHE A 295 -6.58 34.11 -5.86
C PHE A 295 -7.38 33.46 -4.73
N THR A 296 -6.86 32.35 -4.20
CA THR A 296 -7.41 31.68 -3.02
C THR A 296 -6.45 31.89 -1.86
N LEU A 297 -6.92 32.59 -0.83
CA LEU A 297 -6.24 32.72 0.46
C LEU A 297 -6.82 31.71 1.43
N LEU A 298 -5.96 30.90 2.05
CA LEU A 298 -6.35 29.88 3.01
C LEU A 298 -5.63 30.13 4.33
N VAL A 299 -6.35 29.95 5.43
CA VAL A 299 -5.77 29.76 6.75
C VAL A 299 -6.06 28.33 7.19
N SER A 300 -5.00 27.61 7.55
CA SER A 300 -5.07 26.22 7.98
C SER A 300 -4.57 26.07 9.40
N SER A 301 -5.33 25.34 10.21
CA SER A 301 -4.93 25.04 11.59
C SER A 301 -4.02 23.81 11.61
N GLN A 302 -2.88 23.93 12.28
CA GLN A 302 -1.90 22.88 12.57
C GLN A 302 -1.70 22.75 14.08
N GLU A 303 -1.03 21.69 14.54
CA GLU A 303 -0.74 21.50 15.97
C GLU A 303 0.06 22.67 16.55
N GLU A 304 0.95 23.24 15.74
CA GLU A 304 1.85 24.33 16.06
C GLU A 304 1.29 25.73 15.70
N GLY A 305 0.00 25.82 15.42
CA GLY A 305 -0.73 27.07 15.17
C GLY A 305 -1.28 27.23 13.76
N GLN A 306 -1.77 28.44 13.46
CA GLN A 306 -2.35 28.76 12.15
C GLN A 306 -1.26 29.00 11.11
N ARG A 307 -1.52 28.60 9.86
CA ARG A 307 -0.65 28.86 8.71
C ARG A 307 -1.43 29.42 7.54
N ILE A 308 -0.79 30.34 6.83
CA ILE A 308 -1.32 30.98 5.63
C ILE A 308 -0.82 30.26 4.39
N ALA A 309 -1.71 30.10 3.43
CA ALA A 309 -1.37 29.67 2.09
C ALA A 309 -2.13 30.47 1.03
N LEU A 310 -1.45 30.73 -0.08
CA LEU A 310 -1.90 31.52 -1.21
C LEU A 310 -1.78 30.69 -2.48
N VAL A 311 -2.84 30.66 -3.27
CA VAL A 311 -2.87 29.99 -4.57
C VAL A 311 -3.39 30.95 -5.63
N ALA A 312 -2.60 31.20 -6.65
CA ALA A 312 -2.93 32.08 -7.77
C ALA A 312 -2.70 31.36 -9.10
N LYS A 313 -3.57 31.60 -10.07
CA LYS A 313 -3.42 31.06 -11.41
C LYS A 313 -2.45 31.92 -12.22
N ILE A 314 -1.57 31.27 -12.98
CA ILE A 314 -0.55 31.91 -13.82
C ILE A 314 -1.21 32.32 -15.12
N LYS A 315 -1.11 33.61 -15.45
CA LYS A 315 -1.66 34.22 -16.67
C LYS A 315 -0.68 34.15 -17.83
N GLU A 316 0.62 34.29 -17.54
CA GLU A 316 1.69 34.32 -18.54
C GLU A 316 2.91 33.51 -18.06
N GLU A 317 3.55 32.79 -18.99
CA GLU A 317 4.76 32.02 -18.71
C GLU A 317 5.95 32.88 -18.24
N GLY A 318 6.99 32.23 -17.72
CA GLY A 318 8.25 32.88 -17.34
C GLY A 318 8.30 33.40 -15.90
N ILE A 319 7.47 32.87 -15.00
CA ILE A 319 7.54 33.20 -13.57
C ILE A 319 8.71 32.52 -12.84
N ALA A 320 9.17 31.35 -13.28
CA ALA A 320 10.22 30.59 -12.59
C ALA A 320 11.55 31.38 -12.45
N PRO A 321 12.09 32.02 -13.51
CA PRO A 321 13.29 32.85 -13.37
C PRO A 321 13.12 34.04 -12.42
N ILE A 322 11.89 34.58 -12.32
CA ILE A 322 11.57 35.67 -11.39
C ILE A 322 11.67 35.15 -9.95
N LEU A 323 11.07 33.99 -9.67
CA LEU A 323 11.13 33.36 -8.34
C LEU A 323 12.57 33.00 -7.94
N ASP A 324 13.36 32.42 -8.86
CA ASP A 324 14.76 32.09 -8.60
C ASP A 324 15.60 33.32 -8.22
N SER A 325 15.30 34.47 -8.84
CA SER A 325 15.94 35.73 -8.48
C SER A 325 15.46 36.28 -7.13
N TRP A 326 14.18 36.02 -6.80
CA TRP A 326 13.52 36.51 -5.59
C TRP A 326 13.99 35.80 -4.34
N GLU A 327 14.39 34.52 -4.42
CA GLU A 327 14.86 33.73 -3.26
C GLU A 327 15.92 34.44 -2.40
N LYS A 328 16.73 35.32 -3.01
CA LYS A 328 17.78 36.10 -2.32
C LYS A 328 17.23 37.15 -1.36
N THR A 329 16.04 37.67 -1.61
CA THR A 329 15.39 38.75 -0.83
C THR A 329 14.03 38.32 -0.27
N MET A 330 13.54 37.12 -0.60
CA MET A 330 12.20 36.65 -0.29
C MET A 330 11.88 36.67 1.23
N GLU A 331 12.85 36.35 2.09
CA GLU A 331 12.67 36.44 3.56
C GLU A 331 12.37 37.88 4.01
N SER A 332 13.12 38.87 3.51
CA SER A 332 12.89 40.29 3.85
C SER A 332 11.68 40.87 3.15
N ASP A 333 11.37 40.39 1.95
CA ASP A 333 10.27 40.88 1.12
C ASP A 333 8.91 40.38 1.60
N LEU A 334 8.87 39.20 2.24
CA LEU A 334 7.67 38.63 2.89
C LEU A 334 7.58 38.96 4.39
N ALA A 335 8.42 39.84 4.92
CA ALA A 335 8.49 40.12 6.36
C ALA A 335 7.11 40.45 6.97
N GLY A 336 6.32 41.31 6.32
CA GLY A 336 4.98 41.66 6.82
C GLY A 336 4.01 40.49 6.94
N LEU A 337 4.16 39.44 6.12
CA LEU A 337 3.37 38.20 6.26
C LEU A 337 3.81 37.37 7.47
N PHE A 338 5.11 37.27 7.72
CA PHE A 338 5.65 36.46 8.81
C PHE A 338 5.63 37.18 10.17
N ASP A 339 5.57 38.50 10.18
CA ASP A 339 5.32 39.31 11.38
C ASP A 339 3.95 38.95 11.99
N LEU A 340 2.93 38.72 11.15
CA LEU A 340 1.62 38.24 11.59
C LEU A 340 1.68 36.86 12.25
N LEU A 341 2.63 36.02 11.83
CA LEU A 341 2.86 34.66 12.34
C LEU A 341 3.84 34.63 13.51
N GLY A 342 4.30 35.78 14.00
CA GLY A 342 5.17 35.88 15.17
C GLY A 342 6.62 35.43 14.92
N LYS A 343 7.13 35.54 13.69
CA LYS A 343 8.54 35.28 13.40
C LYS A 343 9.43 36.28 14.14
N THR A 344 10.31 35.79 15.02
CA THR A 344 11.21 36.63 15.85
C THR A 344 12.70 36.46 15.53
N ALA A 345 13.07 35.43 14.77
CA ALA A 345 14.45 35.10 14.42
C ALA A 345 14.64 34.98 12.90
N PRO A 346 15.87 35.14 12.38
CA PRO A 346 16.21 34.81 10.99
C PRO A 346 15.99 33.33 10.67
N ALA A 347 15.95 32.99 9.38
CA ALA A 347 15.87 31.61 8.94
C ALA A 347 16.96 30.71 9.53
N LEU A 348 16.62 29.46 9.83
CA LEU A 348 17.58 28.43 10.25
C LEU A 348 18.58 28.09 9.13
N SER A 349 18.16 28.31 7.87
CA SER A 349 18.98 28.16 6.68
C SER A 349 18.93 29.45 5.85
N PRO A 350 20.08 30.05 5.51
CA PRO A 350 20.13 31.30 4.72
C PRO A 350 19.78 31.10 3.25
N SER A 351 19.74 29.85 2.75
CA SER A 351 19.42 29.53 1.37
C SER A 351 18.18 28.64 1.26
N PHE A 352 17.45 28.82 0.15
CA PHE A 352 16.35 27.95 -0.25
C PHE A 352 16.87 26.56 -0.67
N LYS A 353 16.12 25.55 -0.25
CA LYS A 353 16.36 24.14 -0.55
C LYS A 353 15.30 23.62 -1.51
N ASN A 354 15.62 22.51 -2.19
CA ASN A 354 14.68 21.77 -3.03
C ASN A 354 13.95 20.73 -2.20
N GLY A 355 12.66 20.56 -2.45
CA GLY A 355 11.89 19.39 -2.08
C GLY A 355 11.01 18.92 -3.23
N SER A 356 10.36 17.77 -3.07
CA SER A 356 9.38 17.24 -4.02
C SER A 356 8.22 16.59 -3.26
N TYR A 357 7.00 16.79 -3.72
CA TYR A 357 5.78 16.19 -3.18
C TYR A 357 4.82 15.86 -4.30
N LEU A 358 4.25 14.65 -4.36
CA LEU A 358 3.36 14.25 -5.47
C LEU A 358 3.97 14.51 -6.86
N ASN A 359 5.30 14.31 -7.00
CA ASN A 359 6.09 14.65 -8.19
C ASN A 359 6.07 16.14 -8.59
N VAL A 360 5.64 17.02 -7.69
CA VAL A 360 5.70 18.47 -7.84
C VAL A 360 6.94 19.00 -7.10
N PRO A 361 7.94 19.56 -7.81
CA PRO A 361 9.10 20.15 -7.17
C PRO A 361 8.68 21.44 -6.44
N PHE A 362 9.21 21.66 -5.25
CA PHE A 362 8.98 22.89 -4.49
C PHE A 362 10.27 23.41 -3.87
N ARG A 363 10.24 24.69 -3.50
CA ARG A 363 11.36 25.42 -2.91
C ARG A 363 10.97 25.85 -1.51
N PHE A 364 11.88 25.69 -0.54
CA PHE A 364 11.59 26.04 0.83
C PHE A 364 12.76 26.67 1.60
N GLN A 365 12.42 27.52 2.57
CA GLN A 365 13.33 28.11 3.53
C GLN A 365 12.70 28.06 4.94
N THR A 366 13.31 27.31 5.85
CA THR A 366 12.76 27.03 7.19
C THR A 366 13.17 28.08 8.21
N PHE A 367 12.21 28.57 8.99
CA PHE A 367 12.42 29.56 10.07
C PHE A 367 12.35 28.95 11.48
N SER A 368 11.59 27.87 11.65
CA SER A 368 11.41 27.18 12.92
C SER A 368 11.32 25.67 12.71
N LEU A 369 11.63 24.89 13.75
CA LEU A 369 11.38 23.45 13.81
C LEU A 369 9.88 23.11 13.85
N GLN A 370 9.01 24.09 14.15
CA GLN A 370 7.55 23.95 14.22
C GLN A 370 6.85 24.22 12.88
N ASP A 371 7.46 23.78 11.78
CA ASP A 371 6.95 23.97 10.42
C ASP A 371 6.50 25.40 10.07
N LEU A 372 7.36 26.37 10.40
CA LEU A 372 7.22 27.75 9.95
C LEU A 372 8.35 28.07 8.99
N GLY A 373 8.01 28.56 7.79
CA GLY A 373 8.97 28.89 6.76
C GLY A 373 8.32 29.36 5.48
N ILE A 374 9.12 29.77 4.50
CA ILE A 374 8.61 30.03 3.15
C ILE A 374 8.62 28.72 2.38
N VAL A 375 7.51 28.34 1.76
CA VAL A 375 7.43 27.18 0.88
C VAL A 375 6.63 27.56 -0.36
N TYR A 376 7.20 27.42 -1.54
CA TYR A 376 6.50 27.73 -2.79
C TYR A 376 6.72 26.68 -3.88
N THR A 377 5.79 26.60 -4.81
CA THR A 377 5.92 25.77 -6.01
C THR A 377 5.19 26.40 -7.20
N ILE A 378 5.58 25.95 -8.39
CA ILE A 378 4.86 26.16 -9.64
C ILE A 378 4.38 24.77 -10.08
N ASP A 379 3.07 24.55 -10.07
CA ASP A 379 2.45 23.30 -10.54
C ASP A 379 1.47 23.59 -11.66
N ASN A 380 1.76 23.10 -12.87
CA ASN A 380 0.98 23.38 -14.08
C ASN A 380 0.72 24.89 -14.27
N GLU A 381 -0.52 25.32 -14.03
CA GLU A 381 -0.98 26.69 -14.18
C GLU A 381 -1.11 27.44 -12.84
N TYR A 382 -0.63 26.88 -11.73
CA TYR A 382 -0.75 27.46 -10.39
C TYR A 382 0.60 27.86 -9.81
N PHE A 383 0.64 29.06 -9.25
CA PHE A 383 1.65 29.50 -8.30
C PHE A 383 1.09 29.33 -6.89
N ILE A 384 1.80 28.59 -6.06
CA ILE A 384 1.42 28.28 -4.68
C ILE A 384 2.51 28.81 -3.76
N LEU A 385 2.15 29.64 -2.79
CA LEU A 385 3.03 30.16 -1.75
C LEU A 385 2.42 29.90 -0.38
N THR A 386 3.15 29.25 0.51
CA THR A 386 2.67 28.86 1.83
C THR A 386 3.69 29.18 2.91
N THR A 387 3.22 29.26 4.15
CA THR A 387 4.03 29.60 5.33
C THR A 387 4.47 28.35 6.13
N SER A 388 4.23 27.16 5.59
CA SER A 388 4.51 25.87 6.21
C SER A 388 4.52 24.76 5.17
N TRP A 389 5.34 23.74 5.35
CA TRP A 389 5.37 22.54 4.53
C TRP A 389 4.01 21.82 4.51
N GLN A 390 3.40 21.58 5.67
CA GLN A 390 2.09 20.94 5.80
C GLN A 390 0.99 21.73 5.04
N GLY A 391 1.12 23.06 4.99
CA GLY A 391 0.23 23.93 4.21
C GLY A 391 0.33 23.67 2.70
N LEU A 392 1.55 23.47 2.19
CA LEU A 392 1.77 23.09 0.79
C LEU A 392 1.19 21.69 0.50
N GLN A 393 1.43 20.71 1.37
CA GLN A 393 0.91 19.35 1.21
C GLN A 393 -0.61 19.35 1.04
N LYS A 394 -1.34 19.99 1.97
CA LYS A 394 -2.80 20.11 1.90
C LYS A 394 -3.30 20.70 0.60
N ILE A 395 -2.58 21.68 0.05
CA ILE A 395 -2.95 22.29 -1.23
C ILE A 395 -2.72 21.31 -2.38
N LEU A 396 -1.56 20.66 -2.41
CA LEU A 396 -1.22 19.73 -3.48
C LEU A 396 -2.10 18.48 -3.45
N ASP A 397 -2.45 17.96 -2.26
CA ASP A 397 -3.39 16.85 -2.11
C ASP A 397 -4.76 17.18 -2.72
N LYS A 398 -5.24 18.41 -2.47
CA LYS A 398 -6.51 18.89 -3.04
C LYS A 398 -6.46 19.14 -4.54
N LEU A 399 -5.32 19.63 -5.06
CA LEU A 399 -5.13 19.87 -6.48
C LEU A 399 -4.91 18.58 -7.29
N LYS A 400 -4.27 17.57 -6.70
CA LYS A 400 -3.90 16.32 -7.37
C LYS A 400 -4.87 15.17 -7.10
N GLY A 401 -5.77 15.28 -6.12
CA GLY A 401 -6.86 14.33 -5.90
C GLY A 401 -6.48 13.01 -5.23
N GLU A 402 -5.27 12.90 -4.68
CA GLU A 402 -4.78 11.74 -3.93
C GLU A 402 -4.13 12.25 -2.63
N PRO A 403 -4.61 11.88 -1.44
CA PRO A 403 -3.89 12.15 -0.20
C PRO A 403 -2.67 11.22 -0.15
N VAL A 404 -1.48 11.76 -0.40
CA VAL A 404 -0.22 11.01 -0.28
C VAL A 404 0.54 11.55 0.93
N SER A 405 0.18 11.08 2.11
CA SER A 405 0.86 11.41 3.36
C SER A 405 2.29 10.87 3.36
N LEU A 406 3.25 11.66 2.85
CA LEU A 406 4.67 11.38 2.96
C LEU A 406 5.30 12.31 4.01
N LEU A 407 5.26 11.90 5.27
CA LEU A 407 6.35 12.26 6.17
C LEU A 407 7.54 11.36 5.84
N PRO A 408 8.78 11.86 5.84
CA PRO A 408 9.94 10.99 5.85
C PRO A 408 9.88 10.15 7.13
N PHE A 409 9.98 8.84 6.95
CA PHE A 409 10.03 7.85 8.03
C PHE A 409 11.02 8.28 9.13
N SER A 410 10.51 8.40 10.35
CA SER A 410 11.33 8.50 11.55
C SER A 410 10.95 7.34 12.47
N PRO A 411 11.94 6.58 13.00
CA PRO A 411 11.71 5.51 13.99
C PRO A 411 10.86 5.95 15.20
N ASN A 412 10.73 7.26 15.44
CA ASN A 412 10.01 7.84 16.57
C ASN A 412 8.52 8.13 16.31
N GLN A 413 8.00 7.96 15.08
CA GLN A 413 6.59 8.23 14.75
C GLN A 413 5.65 7.08 15.15
N GLY A 414 6.18 5.86 15.28
CA GLY A 414 5.46 4.65 15.67
C GLY A 414 4.70 3.98 14.52
N ALA A 415 4.90 2.68 14.34
CA ALA A 415 4.34 1.89 13.25
C ALA A 415 2.80 2.02 13.05
N GLU A 416 2.04 2.27 14.11
CA GLU A 416 0.59 2.50 14.01
C GLU A 416 0.23 3.81 13.29
N PHE A 417 1.00 4.87 13.50
CA PHE A 417 0.79 6.14 12.83
C PHE A 417 1.06 5.98 11.33
N VAL A 418 2.18 5.35 10.99
CA VAL A 418 2.56 5.03 9.61
C VAL A 418 1.48 4.17 8.95
N LEU A 419 1.01 3.12 9.62
CA LEU A 419 -0.06 2.27 9.09
C LEU A 419 -1.34 3.05 8.76
N LYS A 420 -1.71 4.01 9.60
CA LYS A 420 -2.90 4.86 9.41
C LYS A 420 -2.71 5.87 8.27
N SER A 421 -1.48 6.24 7.94
CA SER A 421 -1.18 7.17 6.85
C SER A 421 -1.12 6.50 5.47
N LEU A 422 -0.92 5.18 5.41
CA LEU A 422 -0.88 4.44 4.15
C LEU A 422 -2.29 4.32 3.52
N SER A 423 -2.37 4.56 2.23
CA SER A 423 -3.51 4.18 1.38
C SER A 423 -3.66 2.66 1.31
N LEU A 424 -4.84 2.17 0.93
CA LEU A 424 -5.08 0.74 0.73
C LEU A 424 -4.11 0.14 -0.31
N LYS A 425 -3.79 0.88 -1.39
CA LYS A 425 -2.84 0.45 -2.41
C LYS A 425 -1.45 0.22 -1.82
N GLU A 426 -0.97 1.17 -1.02
CA GLU A 426 0.34 1.06 -0.36
C GLU A 426 0.36 -0.10 0.64
N LYS A 427 -0.70 -0.27 1.43
CA LYS A 427 -0.85 -1.42 2.35
C LYS A 427 -0.78 -2.77 1.62
N ILE A 428 -1.45 -2.87 0.48
CA ILE A 428 -1.40 -4.08 -0.36
C ILE A 428 -0.01 -4.29 -0.93
N GLY A 429 0.64 -3.22 -1.39
CA GLY A 429 2.03 -3.28 -1.83
C GLY A 429 2.93 -3.83 -0.72
N GLN A 430 2.77 -3.37 0.52
CA GLN A 430 3.59 -3.80 1.65
C GLN A 430 3.58 -5.32 1.91
N VAL A 431 2.46 -6.01 1.64
CA VAL A 431 2.35 -7.47 1.85
C VAL A 431 2.89 -8.31 0.68
N LEU A 432 3.56 -7.70 -0.30
CA LEU A 432 4.11 -8.40 -1.47
C LEU A 432 5.65 -8.40 -1.46
N LEU A 433 6.23 -9.58 -1.71
CA LEU A 433 7.62 -9.78 -2.10
C LEU A 433 7.67 -10.11 -3.59
N VAL A 434 8.19 -9.18 -4.40
CA VAL A 434 8.04 -9.23 -5.86
C VAL A 434 9.40 -9.41 -6.54
N GLY A 435 9.51 -10.40 -7.43
CA GLY A 435 10.69 -10.52 -8.29
C GLY A 435 10.70 -9.47 -9.41
N LEU A 436 11.88 -9.12 -9.91
CA LEU A 436 12.03 -8.07 -10.92
C LEU A 436 11.91 -8.61 -12.37
N GLY A 437 12.08 -9.92 -12.55
CA GLY A 437 12.21 -10.59 -13.85
C GLY A 437 13.62 -10.47 -14.45
N ASP A 438 13.95 -11.32 -15.41
CA ASP A 438 15.26 -11.29 -16.06
C ASP A 438 15.34 -10.11 -17.05
N LYS A 439 16.36 -9.25 -16.92
CA LYS A 439 16.62 -8.08 -17.80
C LYS A 439 15.61 -6.93 -17.69
N THR A 440 15.08 -6.69 -16.50
CA THR A 440 14.23 -5.52 -16.21
C THR A 440 14.93 -4.23 -16.63
N THR A 441 14.29 -3.46 -17.51
CA THR A 441 14.77 -2.11 -17.84
C THR A 441 14.43 -1.15 -16.71
N ALA A 442 15.14 -0.03 -16.59
CA ALA A 442 14.80 1.02 -15.61
C ALA A 442 13.32 1.45 -15.71
N LEU A 443 12.79 1.60 -16.93
CA LEU A 443 11.38 1.94 -17.15
C LEU A 443 10.41 0.83 -16.68
N ALA A 444 10.75 -0.44 -16.90
CA ALA A 444 9.92 -1.55 -16.43
C ALA A 444 9.94 -1.64 -14.90
N LEU A 445 11.09 -1.35 -14.29
CA LEU A 445 11.26 -1.30 -12.86
C LEU A 445 10.49 -0.15 -12.23
N ASP A 446 10.62 1.08 -12.77
CA ASP A 446 9.88 2.25 -12.29
C ASP A 446 8.37 2.00 -12.36
N LYS A 447 7.89 1.41 -13.46
CA LYS A 447 6.48 1.02 -13.58
C LYS A 447 6.07 -0.05 -12.58
N LEU A 448 6.93 -1.03 -12.29
CA LEU A 448 6.62 -2.05 -11.28
C LEU A 448 6.46 -1.40 -9.90
N LEU A 449 7.40 -0.53 -9.53
CA LEU A 449 7.40 0.17 -8.26
C LEU A 449 6.24 1.18 -8.14
N GLU A 450 5.89 1.89 -9.21
CA GLU A 450 4.76 2.81 -9.24
C GLU A 450 3.40 2.09 -9.16
N ASN A 451 3.24 0.99 -9.89
CA ASN A 451 1.97 0.28 -9.98
C ASN A 451 1.70 -0.62 -8.77
N VAL A 452 2.74 -1.30 -8.28
CA VAL A 452 2.63 -2.30 -7.20
C VAL A 452 3.03 -1.73 -5.84
N GLN A 453 3.99 -0.79 -5.81
CA GLN A 453 4.55 -0.22 -4.57
C GLN A 453 4.93 -1.31 -3.55
N PRO A 454 5.69 -2.34 -3.97
CA PRO A 454 5.89 -3.52 -3.15
C PRO A 454 6.65 -3.18 -1.87
N GLY A 455 6.31 -3.85 -0.77
CA GLY A 455 7.04 -3.76 0.49
C GLY A 455 8.41 -4.42 0.41
N SER A 456 8.54 -5.42 -0.47
CA SER A 456 9.76 -6.18 -0.62
C SER A 456 10.02 -6.54 -2.10
N VAL A 457 11.28 -6.63 -2.48
CA VAL A 457 11.72 -7.11 -3.81
C VAL A 457 12.66 -8.30 -3.67
N LEU A 458 12.53 -9.27 -4.58
CA LEU A 458 13.37 -10.45 -4.65
C LEU A 458 14.35 -10.32 -5.82
N LEU A 459 15.65 -10.33 -5.51
CA LEU A 459 16.73 -10.35 -6.49
C LEU A 459 17.10 -11.79 -6.82
N LEU A 460 16.89 -12.16 -8.09
CA LEU A 460 17.28 -13.44 -8.67
C LEU A 460 18.55 -13.30 -9.51
N GLU A 461 19.08 -14.43 -9.99
CA GLU A 461 20.33 -14.47 -10.76
C GLU A 461 20.33 -13.52 -11.96
N GLY A 462 19.21 -13.42 -12.70
CA GLY A 462 19.10 -12.51 -13.84
C GLY A 462 19.12 -11.01 -13.50
N ASN A 463 19.08 -10.65 -12.21
CA ASN A 463 19.17 -9.26 -11.73
C ASN A 463 20.58 -8.87 -11.29
N ILE A 464 21.50 -9.83 -11.11
CA ILE A 464 22.78 -9.64 -10.45
C ILE A 464 23.91 -9.93 -11.45
N LYS A 465 24.58 -8.87 -11.91
CA LYS A 465 25.68 -8.99 -12.87
C LYS A 465 27.05 -8.85 -12.20
N ASP A 466 27.27 -7.73 -11.55
CA ASP A 466 28.53 -7.36 -10.90
C ASP A 466 28.28 -6.42 -9.72
N GLU A 467 29.30 -6.22 -8.89
CA GLU A 467 29.19 -5.42 -7.64
C GLU A 467 28.70 -4.00 -7.90
N THR A 468 29.24 -3.33 -8.92
CA THR A 468 28.88 -1.94 -9.25
C THR A 468 27.42 -1.86 -9.66
N GLN A 469 26.98 -2.71 -10.61
CA GLN A 469 25.61 -2.73 -11.08
C GLN A 469 24.63 -3.08 -9.96
N LEU A 470 24.97 -4.03 -9.08
CA LEU A 470 24.09 -4.41 -7.99
C LEU A 470 23.91 -3.27 -6.98
N LYS A 471 24.98 -2.57 -6.61
CA LYS A 471 24.90 -1.39 -5.73
C LYS A 471 24.06 -0.27 -6.32
N GLU A 472 24.21 0.02 -7.62
CA GLU A 472 23.37 1.00 -8.31
C GLU A 472 21.90 0.57 -8.33
N LEU A 473 21.63 -0.71 -8.56
CA LEU A 473 20.28 -1.27 -8.57
C LEU A 473 19.63 -1.15 -7.18
N THR A 474 20.28 -1.61 -6.12
CA THR A 474 19.71 -1.58 -4.76
C THR A 474 19.51 -0.15 -4.25
N GLN A 475 20.43 0.77 -4.54
CA GLN A 475 20.26 2.19 -4.24
C GLN A 475 19.08 2.81 -5.01
N GLY A 476 18.94 2.48 -6.30
CA GLY A 476 17.82 2.92 -7.13
C GLY A 476 16.48 2.41 -6.60
N LEU A 477 16.40 1.12 -6.27
CA LEU A 477 15.23 0.48 -5.67
C LEU A 477 14.83 1.15 -4.36
N GLN A 478 15.80 1.39 -3.48
CA GLN A 478 15.56 2.03 -2.19
C GLN A 478 15.07 3.46 -2.35
N LYS A 479 15.70 4.25 -3.22
CA LYS A 479 15.29 5.63 -3.52
C LYS A 479 13.88 5.68 -4.10
N ALA A 480 13.56 4.78 -5.02
CA ALA A 480 12.23 4.70 -5.60
C ALA A 480 11.17 4.31 -4.57
N SER A 481 11.42 3.29 -3.73
CA SER A 481 10.50 2.91 -2.64
C SER A 481 10.21 4.08 -1.70
N LEU A 482 11.25 4.77 -1.23
CA LEU A 482 11.11 5.95 -0.38
C LEU A 482 10.34 7.07 -1.07
N SER A 483 10.55 7.28 -2.38
CA SER A 483 9.85 8.32 -3.14
C SER A 483 8.36 8.00 -3.36
N TYR A 484 8.00 6.72 -3.49
CA TYR A 484 6.62 6.32 -3.77
C TYR A 484 5.79 6.03 -2.53
N THR A 485 6.42 5.59 -1.44
CA THR A 485 5.72 5.09 -0.24
C THR A 485 6.19 5.69 1.07
N GLY A 486 7.32 6.40 1.07
CA GLY A 486 7.97 6.90 2.29
C GLY A 486 8.62 5.81 3.14
N LEU A 487 8.51 4.53 2.75
CA LEU A 487 9.02 3.39 3.48
C LEU A 487 10.27 2.78 2.83
N PRO A 488 11.24 2.31 3.64
CA PRO A 488 12.36 1.55 3.12
C PRO A 488 11.88 0.23 2.51
N LEU A 489 12.62 -0.28 1.52
CA LEU A 489 12.31 -1.53 0.85
C LEU A 489 13.05 -2.69 1.53
N LEU A 490 12.38 -3.84 1.68
CA LEU A 490 13.08 -5.09 1.96
C LEU A 490 13.62 -5.63 0.63
N ILE A 491 14.95 -5.65 0.48
CA ILE A 491 15.64 -6.16 -0.69
C ILE A 491 16.17 -7.54 -0.32
N ALA A 492 15.51 -8.56 -0.87
CA ALA A 492 15.73 -9.96 -0.57
C ALA A 492 16.57 -10.67 -1.64
N THR A 493 17.32 -11.70 -1.24
CA THR A 493 17.90 -12.69 -2.17
C THR A 493 18.04 -14.06 -1.49
N ASP A 494 18.34 -15.10 -2.28
CA ASP A 494 18.67 -16.43 -1.79
C ASP A 494 20.19 -16.64 -1.76
N GLN A 495 20.84 -16.27 -0.66
CA GLN A 495 22.26 -16.54 -0.44
C GLN A 495 22.43 -17.63 0.63
N GLU A 496 22.05 -18.86 0.31
CA GLU A 496 22.26 -20.03 1.18
C GLU A 496 23.72 -20.50 1.17
N GLY A 497 24.43 -20.25 0.06
CA GLY A 497 25.75 -20.78 -0.23
C GLY A 497 25.69 -22.02 -1.14
N GLY A 498 26.85 -22.47 -1.62
CA GLY A 498 26.95 -23.62 -2.52
C GLY A 498 26.14 -23.43 -3.81
N ALA A 499 25.19 -24.34 -4.05
CA ALA A 499 24.37 -24.32 -5.26
C ALA A 499 23.39 -23.13 -5.32
N ILE A 500 23.03 -22.55 -4.17
CA ILE A 500 22.09 -21.41 -4.08
C ILE A 500 22.86 -20.21 -3.52
N ALA A 501 23.62 -19.56 -4.40
CA ALA A 501 24.36 -18.34 -4.12
C ALA A 501 24.18 -17.36 -5.28
N ARG A 502 23.15 -16.50 -5.21
CA ARG A 502 22.81 -15.55 -6.30
C ARG A 502 23.90 -14.50 -6.51
N VAL A 503 24.54 -14.02 -5.45
CA VAL A 503 25.68 -13.12 -5.54
C VAL A 503 26.95 -13.93 -5.79
N THR A 504 27.18 -14.30 -7.05
CA THR A 504 28.26 -15.21 -7.44
C THR A 504 29.66 -14.63 -7.23
N PHE A 505 29.81 -13.31 -7.18
CA PHE A 505 31.08 -12.61 -6.90
C PHE A 505 31.34 -12.36 -5.40
N ALA A 506 30.38 -12.69 -4.51
CA ALA A 506 30.62 -12.68 -3.06
C ALA A 506 31.77 -13.62 -2.69
N GLN A 507 32.55 -13.31 -1.66
CA GLN A 507 33.64 -14.18 -1.22
C GLN A 507 33.06 -15.33 -0.39
N GLU A 508 32.11 -15.04 0.49
CA GLU A 508 31.48 -16.04 1.34
C GLU A 508 30.28 -16.69 0.64
N LYS A 509 30.50 -17.93 0.17
CA LYS A 509 29.49 -18.76 -0.51
C LYS A 509 29.56 -20.22 -0.03
N THR A 510 30.05 -20.45 1.18
CA THR A 510 30.19 -21.78 1.79
C THR A 510 28.84 -22.49 1.80
N ALA A 511 28.80 -23.70 1.23
CA ALA A 511 27.60 -24.51 1.20
C ALA A 511 27.22 -24.98 2.61
N GLN A 512 25.92 -25.18 2.88
CA GLN A 512 25.47 -25.55 4.22
C GLN A 512 26.03 -26.90 4.69
N ASN A 513 26.25 -27.85 3.76
CA ASN A 513 26.86 -29.15 4.06
C ASN A 513 28.36 -29.08 4.39
N ASP A 514 29.04 -27.99 4.05
CA ASP A 514 30.45 -27.74 4.37
C ASP A 514 30.63 -27.06 5.75
N ILE A 515 29.53 -26.71 6.42
CA ILE A 515 29.57 -26.12 7.77
C ILE A 515 29.79 -27.23 8.80
N ALA A 516 30.93 -27.18 9.47
CA ALA A 516 31.40 -28.20 10.39
C ALA A 516 30.84 -28.03 11.81
N ASP A 517 30.83 -26.81 12.32
CA ASP A 517 30.48 -26.49 13.71
C ASP A 517 29.80 -25.12 13.86
N ALA A 518 29.26 -24.87 15.05
CA ALA A 518 28.48 -23.68 15.38
C ALA A 518 29.31 -22.37 15.30
N ASP A 519 30.61 -22.42 15.63
CA ASP A 519 31.48 -21.24 15.57
C ASP A 519 31.77 -20.86 14.12
N GLN A 520 31.99 -21.86 13.26
CA GLN A 520 32.11 -21.67 11.82
C GLN A 520 30.80 -21.13 11.23
N ALA A 521 29.65 -21.69 11.63
CA ALA A 521 28.33 -21.24 11.20
C ALA A 521 28.10 -19.75 11.51
N PHE A 522 28.45 -19.32 12.73
CA PHE A 522 28.38 -17.91 13.12
C PHE A 522 29.27 -17.01 12.25
N ARG A 523 30.55 -17.38 12.08
CA ARG A 523 31.49 -16.59 11.25
C ARG A 523 31.04 -16.49 9.79
N ILE A 524 30.53 -17.60 9.24
CA ILE A 524 29.95 -17.62 7.89
C ILE A 524 28.75 -16.69 7.82
N GLY A 525 27.84 -16.76 8.80
CA GLY A 525 26.65 -15.91 8.86
C GLY A 525 27.01 -14.43 8.89
N LEU A 526 27.92 -14.05 9.79
CA LEU A 526 28.40 -12.68 9.92
C LEU A 526 29.01 -12.18 8.61
N LYS A 527 29.97 -12.93 8.05
CA LYS A 527 30.65 -12.53 6.82
C LYS A 527 29.70 -12.43 5.63
N ARG A 528 28.76 -13.37 5.51
CA ARG A 528 27.76 -13.38 4.45
C ARG A 528 26.84 -12.18 4.54
N GLY A 529 26.34 -11.90 5.74
CA GLY A 529 25.44 -10.76 5.95
C GLY A 529 26.16 -9.43 5.75
N GLU A 530 27.42 -9.28 6.16
CA GLU A 530 28.24 -8.09 5.88
C GLU A 530 28.40 -7.85 4.37
N GLU A 531 28.65 -8.90 3.58
CA GLU A 531 28.80 -8.78 2.13
C GLU A 531 27.48 -8.42 1.45
N LEU A 532 26.36 -9.00 1.88
CA LEU A 532 25.04 -8.66 1.36
C LEU A 532 24.62 -7.23 1.72
N LEU A 533 24.83 -6.82 2.97
CA LEU A 533 24.48 -5.48 3.43
C LEU A 533 25.30 -4.41 2.70
N ALA A 534 26.59 -4.67 2.44
CA ALA A 534 27.44 -3.80 1.64
C ALA A 534 26.96 -3.61 0.18
N LEU A 535 26.14 -4.55 -0.32
CA LEU A 535 25.51 -4.49 -1.64
C LEU A 535 24.10 -3.91 -1.60
N GLY A 536 23.60 -3.48 -0.42
CA GLY A 536 22.25 -2.95 -0.23
C GLY A 536 21.16 -4.00 -0.15
N ILE A 537 21.52 -5.27 0.08
CA ILE A 537 20.57 -6.36 0.35
C ILE A 537 20.39 -6.45 1.87
N ASN A 538 19.16 -6.37 2.34
CA ASN A 538 18.84 -6.31 3.78
C ASN A 538 17.95 -7.48 4.27
N LEU A 539 17.64 -8.45 3.39
CA LEU A 539 16.98 -9.70 3.74
C LEU A 539 17.63 -10.88 3.01
N ASN A 540 18.08 -11.90 3.74
CA ASN A 540 18.48 -13.18 3.16
C ASN A 540 17.39 -14.23 3.40
N LEU A 541 16.90 -14.87 2.34
CA LEU A 541 15.91 -15.94 2.43
C LEU A 541 16.58 -17.27 2.78
N GLY A 542 17.16 -17.33 3.97
CA GLY A 542 17.80 -18.52 4.52
C GLY A 542 18.20 -18.32 5.98
N PRO A 543 18.69 -19.38 6.65
CA PRO A 543 19.09 -20.67 6.08
C PRO A 543 17.95 -21.66 5.82
N MET A 544 18.26 -22.69 5.05
CA MET A 544 17.36 -23.82 4.79
C MET A 544 17.61 -24.93 5.82
N LEU A 545 16.56 -25.35 6.54
CA LEU A 545 16.63 -26.33 7.62
C LEU A 545 15.80 -27.60 7.31
N ASP A 546 15.34 -27.80 6.08
CA ASP A 546 14.65 -29.04 5.66
C ASP A 546 15.48 -30.30 5.97
N SER A 547 14.81 -31.33 6.46
CA SER A 547 15.39 -32.65 6.72
C SER A 547 15.44 -33.44 5.41
N ALA A 548 16.61 -33.42 4.76
CA ALA A 548 16.81 -34.14 3.51
C ALA A 548 17.75 -35.34 3.69
N GLU A 549 17.37 -36.47 3.11
CA GLU A 549 18.23 -37.66 2.97
C GLU A 549 18.78 -37.79 1.55
N SER A 550 19.75 -38.68 1.36
CA SER A 550 20.31 -38.94 0.03
C SER A 550 19.21 -39.43 -0.93
N GLY A 551 18.98 -38.68 -2.00
CA GLY A 551 17.91 -38.94 -2.98
C GLY A 551 16.79 -37.90 -2.94
N ASP A 552 16.67 -37.14 -1.86
CA ASP A 552 15.73 -36.02 -1.77
C ASP A 552 16.20 -34.83 -2.63
N PHE A 553 15.24 -34.09 -3.18
CA PHE A 553 15.48 -32.95 -4.07
C PHE A 553 16.35 -31.87 -3.41
N LEU A 554 16.15 -31.62 -2.11
CA LEU A 554 16.87 -30.59 -1.36
C LEU A 554 18.17 -31.07 -0.69
N PHE A 555 18.57 -32.33 -0.88
CA PHE A 555 19.70 -32.92 -0.15
C PHE A 555 21.01 -32.13 -0.30
N SER A 556 21.31 -31.67 -1.51
CA SER A 556 22.52 -30.88 -1.81
C SER A 556 22.54 -29.49 -1.17
N ARG A 557 21.38 -28.97 -0.78
CA ARG A 557 21.22 -27.67 -0.10
C ARG A 557 21.22 -27.83 1.42
N SER A 558 20.92 -29.02 1.94
CA SER A 558 20.82 -29.28 3.38
C SER A 558 22.17 -29.24 4.09
N PHE A 559 22.15 -29.15 5.42
CA PHE A 559 23.36 -29.29 6.24
C PHE A 559 23.98 -30.69 6.18
N GLN A 560 23.23 -31.72 5.72
CA GLN A 560 23.67 -33.13 5.72
C GLN A 560 24.18 -33.59 7.10
N LYS A 561 23.55 -33.10 8.17
CA LYS A 561 23.78 -33.49 9.56
C LYS A 561 22.45 -33.99 10.17
N GLY A 562 22.52 -34.67 11.30
CA GLY A 562 21.32 -34.99 12.08
C GLY A 562 20.58 -33.72 12.54
N LEU A 563 19.26 -33.80 12.68
CA LEU A 563 18.35 -32.66 12.94
C LEU A 563 18.80 -31.75 14.08
N ALA A 564 19.25 -32.31 15.20
CA ALA A 564 19.72 -31.53 16.34
C ALA A 564 20.98 -30.72 15.98
N ALA A 565 21.94 -31.31 15.27
CA ALA A 565 23.15 -30.60 14.85
C ALA A 565 22.82 -29.56 13.78
N ALA A 566 22.00 -29.90 12.78
CA ALA A 566 21.56 -28.96 11.74
C ALA A 566 20.85 -27.74 12.35
N ALA A 567 20.01 -27.92 13.37
CA ALA A 567 19.34 -26.83 14.06
C ALA A 567 20.32 -25.90 14.81
N GLU A 568 21.34 -26.45 15.48
CA GLU A 568 22.36 -25.62 16.13
C GLU A 568 23.21 -24.86 15.11
N LEU A 569 23.55 -25.47 13.98
CA LEU A 569 24.26 -24.78 12.89
C LEU A 569 23.40 -23.66 12.29
N ALA A 570 22.13 -23.93 11.98
CA ALA A 570 21.20 -22.93 11.47
C ALA A 570 21.00 -21.79 12.47
N LYS A 571 20.84 -22.10 13.76
CA LYS A 571 20.75 -21.11 14.85
C LYS A 571 21.96 -20.18 14.86
N SER A 572 23.16 -20.72 14.85
CA SER A 572 24.39 -19.91 14.84
C SER A 572 24.56 -19.12 13.56
N LEU A 573 24.18 -19.68 12.41
CA LEU A 573 24.21 -19.02 11.11
C LEU A 573 23.23 -17.83 11.04
N ILE A 574 22.02 -17.99 11.57
CA ILE A 574 21.03 -16.91 11.74
C ILE A 574 21.61 -15.83 12.65
N PHE A 575 22.15 -16.22 13.80
CA PHE A 575 22.71 -15.27 14.76
C PHE A 575 23.86 -14.45 14.14
N GLY A 576 24.77 -15.08 13.38
CA GLY A 576 25.82 -14.37 12.66
C GLY A 576 25.28 -13.34 11.66
N GLN A 577 24.28 -13.72 10.85
CA GLN A 577 23.64 -12.78 9.91
C GLN A 577 22.93 -11.63 10.63
N LYS A 578 22.25 -11.91 11.74
CA LYS A 578 21.60 -10.88 12.55
C LYS A 578 22.60 -9.87 13.10
N GLU A 579 23.75 -10.33 13.60
CA GLU A 579 24.84 -9.47 14.09
C GLU A 579 25.45 -8.59 12.97
N SER A 580 25.34 -9.00 11.70
CA SER A 580 25.75 -8.15 10.58
C SER A 580 24.70 -7.10 10.19
N GLY A 581 23.51 -7.12 10.77
CA GLY A 581 22.39 -6.23 10.44
C GLY A 581 21.52 -6.66 9.26
N ILE A 582 21.56 -7.94 8.83
CA ILE A 582 20.65 -8.45 7.79
C ILE A 582 19.54 -9.31 8.40
N PHE A 583 18.32 -9.18 7.89
CA PHE A 583 17.20 -10.03 8.28
C PHE A 583 17.30 -11.42 7.66
N THR A 584 16.67 -12.39 8.31
CA THR A 584 16.68 -13.80 7.87
C THR A 584 15.28 -14.40 7.78
N ALA A 585 15.09 -15.30 6.82
CA ALA A 585 13.90 -16.15 6.72
C ALA A 585 14.27 -17.63 6.86
N LEU A 586 13.94 -18.24 8.00
CA LEU A 586 14.16 -19.66 8.23
C LEU A 586 13.16 -20.48 7.39
N LYS A 587 13.66 -21.44 6.60
CA LYS A 587 12.84 -22.14 5.59
C LYS A 587 13.17 -23.64 5.47
N HIS A 588 12.29 -24.47 4.89
CA HIS A 588 10.88 -24.19 4.61
C HIS A 588 10.04 -24.87 5.69
N PHE A 589 9.26 -24.13 6.47
CA PHE A 589 8.42 -24.72 7.50
C PHE A 589 7.18 -25.36 6.85
N PRO A 590 6.78 -26.60 7.20
CA PRO A 590 7.33 -27.47 8.23
C PRO A 590 8.46 -28.39 7.73
N GLY A 591 8.68 -28.49 6.42
CA GLY A 591 9.79 -29.25 5.83
C GLY A 591 9.39 -29.93 4.51
N TYR A 592 10.21 -29.84 3.47
CA TYR A 592 10.05 -30.56 2.20
C TYR A 592 10.59 -32.01 2.25
N ASP A 593 10.55 -32.64 3.42
CA ASP A 593 11.20 -33.92 3.70
C ASP A 593 10.65 -35.07 2.84
N GLY A 594 11.54 -35.89 2.28
CA GLY A 594 11.16 -37.05 1.47
C GLY A 594 10.63 -36.73 0.06
N ILE A 595 10.70 -35.47 -0.38
CA ILE A 595 10.35 -35.08 -1.74
C ILE A 595 11.54 -35.31 -2.67
N ILE A 596 11.39 -36.28 -3.57
CA ILE A 596 12.45 -36.74 -4.50
C ILE A 596 12.39 -36.10 -5.90
N PHE A 597 11.45 -35.17 -6.11
CA PHE A 597 11.23 -34.50 -7.39
C PHE A 597 11.10 -33.00 -7.18
N ASP A 598 11.16 -32.23 -8.26
CA ASP A 598 11.04 -30.77 -8.24
C ASP A 598 9.62 -30.31 -7.82
N PRO A 599 9.44 -29.76 -6.61
CA PRO A 599 8.12 -29.37 -6.11
C PRO A 599 7.58 -28.10 -6.78
N GLU A 600 8.42 -27.33 -7.47
CA GLU A 600 7.99 -26.14 -8.22
C GLU A 600 7.21 -26.54 -9.48
N LYS A 601 7.49 -27.72 -10.04
CA LYS A 601 6.82 -28.27 -11.24
C LYS A 601 5.65 -29.19 -10.92
N LYS A 602 5.67 -29.83 -9.75
CA LYS A 602 4.61 -30.74 -9.33
C LYS A 602 4.35 -30.58 -7.84
N LEU A 603 3.09 -30.37 -7.46
CA LEU A 603 2.76 -30.17 -6.05
C LEU A 603 2.98 -31.47 -5.29
N ALA A 604 3.75 -31.40 -4.21
CA ALA A 604 3.95 -32.54 -3.31
C ALA A 604 2.76 -32.71 -2.37
N ILE A 605 2.36 -33.96 -2.17
CA ILE A 605 1.33 -34.36 -1.19
C ILE A 605 1.96 -35.39 -0.27
N LEU A 606 2.17 -34.99 0.99
CA LEU A 606 2.76 -35.80 2.03
C LEU A 606 1.66 -36.30 2.97
N PRO A 607 1.70 -37.57 3.42
CA PRO A 607 0.67 -38.13 4.28
C PRO A 607 0.70 -37.57 5.70
N LYS A 608 1.84 -37.04 6.13
CA LYS A 608 2.07 -36.52 7.48
C LYS A 608 2.97 -35.31 7.48
N THR A 609 2.76 -34.45 8.47
CA THR A 609 3.65 -33.36 8.81
C THR A 609 4.93 -33.90 9.45
N PRO A 610 6.12 -33.41 9.06
CA PRO A 610 7.38 -33.86 9.66
C PRO A 610 7.56 -33.38 11.10
N ASP A 611 8.60 -33.89 11.78
CA ASP A 611 8.96 -33.43 13.12
C ASP A 611 9.48 -31.98 13.08
N THR A 612 8.67 -31.01 13.51
CA THR A 612 9.09 -29.60 13.50
C THR A 612 9.89 -29.16 14.74
N SER A 613 10.29 -30.09 15.62
CA SER A 613 10.99 -29.76 16.87
C SER A 613 12.33 -29.06 16.66
N TYR A 614 12.99 -29.31 15.53
CA TYR A 614 14.28 -28.69 15.18
C TYR A 614 14.13 -27.25 14.65
N PHE A 615 13.00 -26.91 14.03
CA PHE A 615 12.69 -25.51 13.69
C PHE A 615 12.58 -24.65 14.94
N LEU A 616 11.96 -25.14 16.01
CA LEU A 616 11.88 -24.41 17.29
C LEU A 616 13.27 -24.12 17.87
N ARG A 617 14.21 -25.06 17.76
CA ARG A 617 15.59 -24.86 18.23
C ARG A 617 16.32 -23.77 17.43
N ALA A 618 16.21 -23.79 16.10
CA ALA A 618 16.81 -22.76 15.25
C ALA A 618 16.14 -21.40 15.42
N ALA A 619 14.81 -21.37 15.58
CA ALA A 619 14.01 -20.17 15.81
C ALA A 619 14.34 -19.45 17.13
N ALA A 620 15.05 -20.10 18.06
CA ALA A 620 15.59 -19.46 19.25
C ALA A 620 16.66 -18.38 18.93
N ALA A 621 17.21 -18.35 17.72
CA ALA A 621 18.00 -17.21 17.22
C ALA A 621 17.12 -16.00 16.82
N ALA A 622 15.81 -16.12 16.93
CA ALA A 622 14.80 -15.12 16.57
C ALA A 622 15.01 -14.58 15.14
N PRO A 623 14.94 -15.43 14.10
CA PRO A 623 14.85 -14.95 12.73
C PRO A 623 13.60 -14.10 12.57
N GLU A 624 13.65 -13.09 11.72
CA GLU A 624 12.56 -12.14 11.56
C GLU A 624 11.38 -12.78 10.80
N LEU A 625 11.68 -13.71 9.88
CA LEU A 625 10.69 -14.38 9.06
C LEU A 625 10.78 -15.91 9.17
N ILE A 626 9.63 -16.57 9.03
CA ILE A 626 9.53 -18.01 8.76
C ILE A 626 8.89 -18.19 7.39
N MET A 627 9.59 -18.87 6.48
CA MET A 627 9.06 -19.16 5.15
C MET A 627 8.31 -20.49 5.13
N THR A 628 7.10 -20.51 4.56
CA THR A 628 6.25 -21.72 4.50
C THR A 628 6.44 -22.51 3.21
N ALA A 629 6.43 -23.84 3.32
CA ALA A 629 6.53 -24.74 2.18
C ALA A 629 5.23 -24.80 1.35
N ASN A 630 5.37 -24.90 0.03
CA ASN A 630 4.27 -25.12 -0.90
C ASN A 630 4.06 -26.62 -1.14
N ALA A 631 3.68 -27.35 -0.10
CA ALA A 631 3.32 -28.77 -0.14
C ALA A 631 2.05 -29.04 0.69
N VAL A 632 1.31 -30.09 0.35
CA VAL A 632 0.12 -30.53 1.11
C VAL A 632 0.55 -31.54 2.17
N TYR A 633 0.12 -31.35 3.41
CA TYR A 633 0.34 -32.30 4.51
C TYR A 633 -1.02 -32.82 4.99
N ALA A 634 -1.38 -34.03 4.55
CA ALA A 634 -2.74 -34.55 4.61
C ALA A 634 -3.31 -34.74 6.03
N ASP A 635 -2.46 -34.74 7.05
CA ASP A 635 -2.84 -34.78 8.46
C ASP A 635 -3.23 -33.40 9.02
N LEU A 636 -2.78 -32.30 8.42
CA LEU A 636 -3.20 -30.93 8.72
C LEU A 636 -4.35 -30.50 7.80
N ASP A 637 -4.18 -30.68 6.49
CA ASP A 637 -5.17 -30.32 5.48
C ASP A 637 -5.03 -31.24 4.27
N LYS A 638 -6.15 -31.85 3.85
CA LYS A 638 -6.16 -32.83 2.75
C LYS A 638 -6.13 -32.19 1.37
N ASN A 639 -6.49 -30.90 1.27
CA ASN A 639 -6.78 -30.26 0.00
C ASN A 639 -5.90 -29.04 -0.26
N LEU A 640 -5.44 -28.36 0.80
CA LEU A 640 -4.70 -27.12 0.68
C LEU A 640 -3.21 -27.33 0.99
N PRO A 641 -2.31 -26.70 0.21
CA PRO A 641 -0.91 -26.56 0.61
C PRO A 641 -0.80 -25.89 1.97
N PHE A 642 0.30 -26.14 2.68
CA PHE A 642 0.56 -25.57 4.00
C PHE A 642 0.38 -24.05 4.02
N THR A 643 0.98 -23.36 3.06
CA THR A 643 0.87 -21.90 2.85
C THR A 643 -0.57 -21.40 2.71
N PHE A 644 -1.52 -22.25 2.29
CA PHE A 644 -2.91 -21.87 1.98
C PHE A 644 -3.87 -22.26 3.10
N SER A 645 -3.45 -23.14 4.02
CA SER A 645 -4.33 -23.74 5.02
C SER A 645 -4.28 -22.97 6.35
N PRO A 646 -5.42 -22.42 6.84
CA PRO A 646 -5.47 -21.79 8.16
C PRO A 646 -5.04 -22.73 9.28
N ALA A 647 -5.41 -24.02 9.21
CA ALA A 647 -5.03 -25.02 10.21
C ALA A 647 -3.51 -25.25 10.24
N ALA A 648 -2.85 -25.20 9.08
CA ALA A 648 -1.41 -25.31 8.97
C ALA A 648 -0.68 -24.06 9.49
N ILE A 649 -1.18 -22.87 9.17
CA ILE A 649 -0.63 -21.62 9.72
C ILE A 649 -0.82 -21.54 11.23
N ASP A 650 -1.97 -21.96 11.76
CA ASP A 650 -2.19 -22.07 13.20
C ASP A 650 -1.25 -23.10 13.83
N PHE A 651 -0.97 -24.22 13.15
CA PHE A 651 0.05 -25.17 13.59
C PHE A 651 1.43 -24.52 13.68
N LEU A 652 1.86 -23.72 12.69
CA LEU A 652 3.12 -22.95 12.75
C LEU A 652 3.15 -22.03 13.97
N LYS A 653 2.11 -21.21 14.15
CA LYS A 653 2.00 -20.26 15.28
C LYS A 653 2.02 -20.98 16.63
N ASN A 654 1.35 -22.12 16.74
CA ASN A 654 1.36 -22.93 17.97
C ASN A 654 2.73 -23.55 18.26
N LYS A 655 3.53 -23.85 17.23
CA LYS A 655 4.85 -24.48 17.37
C LYS A 655 5.96 -23.47 17.66
N LEU A 656 5.95 -22.33 16.99
CA LEU A 656 7.03 -21.34 17.06
C LEU A 656 6.64 -20.09 17.85
N GLY A 657 5.36 -19.74 17.90
CA GLY A 657 4.84 -18.49 18.47
C GLY A 657 4.28 -17.56 17.39
N GLU A 658 3.59 -16.49 17.81
CA GLU A 658 2.88 -15.56 16.91
C GLU A 658 3.73 -14.36 16.44
N ASN A 659 4.93 -14.22 17.00
CA ASN A 659 5.77 -13.03 16.82
C ASN A 659 6.50 -12.97 15.47
N TYR A 660 6.57 -14.08 14.74
CA TYR A 660 7.26 -14.13 13.45
C TYR A 660 6.41 -13.52 12.34
N LEU A 661 7.07 -12.90 11.36
CA LEU A 661 6.47 -12.62 10.06
C LEU A 661 6.42 -13.92 9.26
N ILE A 662 5.25 -14.31 8.80
CA ILE A 662 5.08 -15.50 7.96
C ILE A 662 5.21 -15.06 6.50
N VAL A 663 6.20 -15.58 5.78
CA VAL A 663 6.38 -15.33 4.35
C VAL A 663 6.10 -16.61 3.58
N SER A 664 5.44 -16.53 2.42
CA SER A 664 5.29 -17.72 1.58
C SER A 664 6.58 -18.02 0.81
N ASP A 665 6.80 -19.29 0.48
CA ASP A 665 7.60 -19.65 -0.70
C ASP A 665 6.89 -19.14 -1.99
N ASP A 666 7.53 -19.22 -3.16
CA ASP A 666 7.01 -18.59 -4.38
C ASP A 666 5.63 -19.13 -4.77
N LEU A 667 4.62 -18.27 -4.66
CA LEU A 667 3.22 -18.59 -4.96
C LEU A 667 2.95 -18.69 -6.45
N CYS A 668 3.83 -18.11 -7.26
CA CYS A 668 3.70 -18.01 -8.71
C CYS A 668 4.39 -19.17 -9.46
N GLN A 669 4.74 -20.24 -8.74
CA GLN A 669 5.31 -21.47 -9.29
C GLN A 669 4.26 -22.31 -10.05
N GLU A 670 4.74 -23.11 -11.01
CA GLU A 670 3.92 -23.91 -11.92
C GLU A 670 3.00 -24.88 -11.18
N SER A 671 3.51 -25.57 -10.15
CA SER A 671 2.78 -26.58 -9.39
C SER A 671 1.51 -26.08 -8.71
N LEU A 672 1.49 -24.81 -8.29
CA LEU A 672 0.32 -24.15 -7.71
C LEU A 672 -0.63 -23.65 -8.80
N LEU A 673 -0.10 -23.00 -9.85
CA LEU A 673 -0.89 -22.50 -10.98
C LEU A 673 -1.62 -23.61 -11.74
N ASP A 674 -1.08 -24.83 -11.69
CA ASP A 674 -1.66 -26.03 -12.29
C ASP A 674 -2.92 -26.54 -11.57
N GLN A 675 -3.14 -26.11 -10.31
CA GLN A 675 -4.22 -26.61 -9.46
C GLN A 675 -5.14 -25.52 -8.91
N PHE A 676 -4.63 -24.30 -8.80
CA PHE A 676 -5.32 -23.15 -8.21
C PHE A 676 -5.32 -21.98 -9.18
N SER A 677 -6.43 -21.25 -9.22
CA SER A 677 -6.47 -19.97 -9.92
C SER A 677 -5.55 -18.96 -9.26
N LEU A 678 -5.08 -17.96 -10.01
CA LEU A 678 -4.29 -16.87 -9.45
C LEU A 678 -5.04 -16.13 -8.32
N GLU A 679 -6.37 -16.06 -8.40
CA GLU A 679 -7.19 -15.52 -7.30
C GLU A 679 -7.07 -16.35 -6.02
N GLU A 680 -7.13 -17.67 -6.11
CA GLU A 680 -6.98 -18.56 -4.96
C GLU A 680 -5.56 -18.49 -4.38
N ILE A 681 -4.55 -18.50 -5.25
CA ILE A 681 -3.12 -18.38 -4.88
C ILE A 681 -2.84 -17.11 -4.09
N VAL A 682 -3.57 -16.04 -4.35
CA VAL A 682 -3.40 -14.75 -3.68
C VAL A 682 -4.29 -14.63 -2.44
N LYS A 683 -5.56 -15.04 -2.53
CA LYS A 683 -6.55 -14.86 -1.45
C LYS A 683 -6.35 -15.86 -0.31
N LEU A 684 -6.05 -17.14 -0.61
CA LEU A 684 -5.99 -18.20 0.40
C LEU A 684 -4.86 -18.00 1.41
N PRO A 685 -3.59 -17.71 1.00
CA PRO A 685 -2.51 -17.52 1.98
C PRO A 685 -2.73 -16.34 2.92
N ILE A 686 -3.17 -15.19 2.39
CA ILE A 686 -3.50 -14.03 3.24
C ILE A 686 -4.58 -14.40 4.25
N LYS A 687 -5.67 -15.06 3.81
CA LYS A 687 -6.74 -15.51 4.70
C LYS A 687 -6.25 -16.51 5.74
N ALA A 688 -5.31 -17.39 5.38
CA ALA A 688 -4.72 -18.37 6.29
C ALA A 688 -3.83 -17.73 7.37
N GLY A 689 -3.28 -16.54 7.12
CA GLY A 689 -2.46 -15.83 8.10
C GLY A 689 -1.02 -15.57 7.64
N VAL A 690 -0.70 -15.77 6.36
CA VAL A 690 0.59 -15.39 5.78
C VAL A 690 0.71 -13.86 5.71
N ASP A 691 1.82 -13.30 6.15
CA ASP A 691 2.02 -11.85 6.24
C ASP A 691 2.58 -11.25 4.94
N ILE A 692 3.51 -11.96 4.28
CA ILE A 692 4.15 -11.54 3.02
C ILE A 692 3.96 -12.62 1.95
N LEU A 693 3.40 -12.23 0.80
CA LEU A 693 3.20 -13.10 -0.36
C LEU A 693 4.35 -12.94 -1.34
N THR A 694 5.09 -14.02 -1.56
CA THR A 694 6.17 -14.09 -2.55
C THR A 694 5.59 -14.42 -3.92
N CYS A 695 5.86 -13.57 -4.92
CA CYS A 695 5.61 -13.86 -6.33
C CYS A 695 6.81 -13.39 -7.14
N SER A 696 7.63 -14.33 -7.61
CA SER A 696 8.86 -14.02 -8.36
C SER A 696 8.59 -13.44 -9.75
N ASP A 697 7.43 -13.73 -10.33
CA ASP A 697 7.03 -13.22 -11.65
C ASP A 697 6.41 -11.81 -11.51
N PRO A 698 7.04 -10.76 -12.05
CA PRO A 698 6.56 -9.38 -11.90
C PRO A 698 5.18 -9.14 -12.56
N VAL A 699 4.85 -9.86 -13.62
CA VAL A 699 3.55 -9.73 -14.30
C VAL A 699 2.46 -10.32 -13.42
N LYS A 700 2.69 -11.51 -12.86
CA LYS A 700 1.74 -12.14 -11.92
C LYS A 700 1.66 -11.37 -10.61
N ALA A 701 2.75 -10.79 -10.12
CA ALA A 701 2.75 -9.94 -8.93
C ALA A 701 1.87 -8.69 -9.11
N ARG A 702 1.92 -8.05 -10.28
CA ARG A 702 1.00 -6.94 -10.60
C ARG A 702 -0.46 -7.39 -10.59
N ALA A 703 -0.76 -8.56 -11.15
CA ALA A 703 -2.11 -9.12 -11.10
C ALA A 703 -2.52 -9.48 -9.67
N ALA A 704 -1.61 -10.01 -8.85
CA ALA A 704 -1.84 -10.31 -7.44
C ALA A 704 -2.20 -9.06 -6.63
N ALA A 705 -1.49 -7.94 -6.85
CA ALA A 705 -1.83 -6.65 -6.22
C ALA A 705 -3.27 -6.19 -6.57
N ALA A 706 -3.67 -6.30 -7.84
CA ALA A 706 -5.02 -5.94 -8.27
C ALA A 706 -6.09 -6.87 -7.69
N ILE A 707 -5.80 -8.17 -7.59
CA ILE A 707 -6.67 -9.17 -6.97
C ILE A 707 -6.86 -8.87 -5.48
N LEU A 708 -5.78 -8.59 -4.73
CA LEU A 708 -5.88 -8.20 -3.32
C LEU A 708 -6.68 -6.93 -3.14
N TYR A 709 -6.44 -5.91 -3.97
CA TYR A 709 -7.18 -4.65 -3.91
C TYR A 709 -8.68 -4.88 -4.07
N THR A 710 -9.06 -5.67 -5.07
CA THR A 710 -10.45 -6.03 -5.33
C THR A 710 -11.03 -6.86 -4.17
N ALA A 711 -10.28 -7.83 -3.66
CA ALA A 711 -10.72 -8.70 -2.56
C ALA A 711 -10.98 -7.91 -1.27
N VAL A 712 -10.13 -6.91 -0.95
CA VAL A 712 -10.31 -6.06 0.24
C VAL A 712 -11.46 -5.09 0.04
N THR A 713 -11.55 -4.45 -1.13
CA THR A 713 -12.65 -3.53 -1.48
C THR A 713 -14.01 -4.24 -1.43
N ASN A 714 -14.07 -5.48 -1.90
CA ASN A 714 -15.26 -6.33 -1.85
C ASN A 714 -15.52 -6.99 -0.49
N LYS A 715 -14.67 -6.73 0.52
CA LYS A 715 -14.73 -7.34 1.86
C LYS A 715 -14.62 -8.87 1.87
N GLU A 716 -14.05 -9.47 0.82
CA GLU A 716 -13.67 -10.89 0.82
C GLU A 716 -12.48 -11.14 1.74
N ILE A 717 -11.63 -10.12 1.94
CA ILE A 717 -10.54 -10.04 2.92
C ILE A 717 -10.79 -8.74 3.70
N SER A 718 -10.80 -8.81 5.03
CA SER A 718 -10.95 -7.61 5.86
C SER A 718 -9.72 -6.70 5.75
N GLU A 719 -9.90 -5.39 5.76
CA GLU A 719 -8.77 -4.45 5.78
C GLU A 719 -7.93 -4.64 7.05
N GLU A 720 -8.54 -5.00 8.18
CA GLU A 720 -7.87 -5.34 9.43
C GLU A 720 -6.87 -6.49 9.26
N ARG A 721 -7.15 -7.44 8.36
CA ARG A 721 -6.25 -8.57 8.07
C ARG A 721 -5.00 -8.11 7.34
N ILE A 722 -5.14 -7.14 6.42
CA ILE A 722 -3.99 -6.52 5.76
C ILE A 722 -3.23 -5.65 6.77
N ASN A 723 -3.94 -4.82 7.53
CA ASN A 723 -3.38 -3.92 8.54
C ASN A 723 -2.52 -4.68 9.56
N SER A 724 -2.94 -5.88 10.00
CA SER A 724 -2.16 -6.68 10.94
C SER A 724 -0.81 -7.15 10.35
N SER A 725 -0.78 -7.56 9.08
CA SER A 725 0.47 -7.90 8.38
C SER A 725 1.35 -6.67 8.20
N VAL A 726 0.76 -5.58 7.70
CA VAL A 726 1.47 -4.34 7.37
C VAL A 726 2.10 -3.72 8.61
N LEU A 727 1.41 -3.77 9.77
CA LEU A 727 1.97 -3.30 11.04
C LEU A 727 3.28 -4.02 11.40
N LYS A 728 3.28 -5.36 11.33
CA LYS A 728 4.49 -6.17 11.59
C LYS A 728 5.62 -5.85 10.61
N ILE A 729 5.27 -5.64 9.33
CA ILE A 729 6.24 -5.30 8.28
C ILE A 729 6.84 -3.92 8.52
N ILE A 730 6.05 -2.92 8.91
CA ILE A 730 6.54 -1.59 9.26
C ILE A 730 7.45 -1.66 10.49
N GLN A 731 7.07 -2.40 11.54
CA GLN A 731 7.90 -2.60 12.73
C GLN A 731 9.26 -3.24 12.39
N LEU A 732 9.27 -4.23 11.49
CA LEU A 732 10.52 -4.79 10.99
C LEU A 732 11.36 -3.74 10.25
N LYS A 733 10.72 -2.87 9.47
CA LYS A 733 11.39 -1.81 8.72
C LYS A 733 11.91 -0.66 9.59
N GLU A 734 11.37 -0.45 10.79
CA GLU A 734 11.88 0.52 11.78
C GLU A 734 13.31 0.21 12.18
N SER A 735 13.69 -1.07 12.29
CA SER A 735 15.07 -1.45 12.59
C SER A 735 16.04 -1.35 11.41
N LEU A 736 15.60 -0.90 10.22
CA LEU A 736 16.51 -0.60 9.09
C LEU A 736 17.11 0.81 9.15
N VAL A 737 16.54 1.69 9.99
CA VAL A 737 16.87 3.12 10.03
C VAL A 737 17.62 3.52 11.30
N GLU A 738 17.69 2.62 12.28
CA GLU A 738 18.68 2.64 13.37
C GLU A 738 20.04 2.15 12.87
#